data_AF-A0A5B0VPY7-F1
#
_entry.id   AF-A0A5B0VPY7-F1
#
_cell.length_a   1.000
_cell.length_b   1.000
_cell.length_c   1.000
_cell.angle_alpha   90.00
_cell.angle_beta   90.00
_cell.angle_gamma   90.00
#
_symmetry.space_group_name_H-M   'P 1'
#
loop_
_entity.id
_entity.type
_entity.pdbx_description
1 polymer ?
#
loop_
_entity_poly.entity_id
_entity_poly.type
_entity_poly.pdbx_seq_one_letter_code
_entity_poly.pdbx_strand_id
1 'polypeptide(L)'
;MFEINEHDGNLLLKAINDGNAVLLLGAGASATSLNAQGQKVKLGKALAGELAGMAGLPYADEDLPDVIQAVRPRVSELQLHQLFRKEFTRIVPAAEFRELFQYSWRRLYTWNIDDAIENIQSSAQSRRYYNGLIDRVAVDEGIEYLHVIHLHGEASKPEHGFIFGPSEYNRRLNSDKHDWYRQAASDYAAYVPIFIGSTLKEPILSAELDRARPNTDSSLGTAFLITPDEFTALQKAAYQARNIVVVQGTLADFTDWLRGAISGGLSPLQISKKRNTFTETLASRITPTRAEISTANFIRVQTWQDAKSKAEELQGLKRQRAARAFLEGEPPSWQIAASDIPVWLTATGELYAALSSSIDAGDRIFLVYGQSGSGKTTALLQALLRYVQEHDGRGVYELKGEVRSLRASLELISRLHKDDHAIVYIGDAFIYGDALSEDALALPRGRITLITSARSHEWRHHIERRVGDFTTPFEFQRFVKKDHPPLIERLLEYVPSPSFLKMSPNERTQKLATSQEQLLIALKEATSSEKFTKVITDEYEHLPDNDTKALFLIVGLATISRTGISAGVARESYNRLRTELSFDGAMRQLEGIVSTNSTGRLVARHELYVRHILENVADFPAIIDAAVETLRTYTKYALPIVKNVDRLDGLLFKFILNHNFIGELARRRNEVEEALRVFQSFEIDFQLDGHFWLQYGQYLAMFGELEPALRALEKSIAAYPENIFAVHALADLQLRVAITRDTFDATTVALIGDAVETLEGLHAAQGIEADFYPIVTLADRHVSALIKHGQQKSALSAAQRYFRLIESMRRTDLQIDRARERLAHYITHGTWEKGQ
;
A
#
# COMPACT_ATOMS: atom_id res chain seq x y z
N MET A 1 19.49 5.94 39.36
CA MET A 1 19.04 7.32 39.02
C MET A 1 19.02 7.35 37.51
N PHE A 2 17.82 7.40 36.91
CA PHE A 2 17.67 7.43 35.46
C PHE A 2 17.98 8.84 34.96
N GLU A 3 19.24 9.11 34.62
CA GLU A 3 19.69 10.42 34.17
C GLU A 3 19.59 10.54 32.65
N ILE A 4 18.63 11.34 32.18
CA ILE A 4 18.46 11.71 30.77
C ILE A 4 18.34 13.22 30.68
N ASN A 5 19.02 13.84 29.72
CA ASN A 5 18.90 15.29 29.54
C ASN A 5 17.49 15.67 29.03
N GLU A 6 17.10 16.93 29.22
CA GLU A 6 15.75 17.39 28.92
C GLU A 6 15.37 17.26 27.44
N HIS A 7 16.31 17.54 26.52
CA HIS A 7 16.05 17.46 25.09
C HIS A 7 15.74 16.02 24.65
N ASP A 8 16.61 15.08 25.02
CA ASP A 8 16.50 13.67 24.71
C ASP A 8 15.30 13.02 25.42
N GLY A 9 15.05 13.42 26.67
CA GLY A 9 13.86 13.01 27.43
C GLY A 9 12.56 13.44 26.76
N ASN A 10 12.48 14.67 26.26
CA ASN A 10 11.32 15.18 25.53
C ASN A 10 11.12 14.43 24.19
N LEU A 11 12.20 14.13 23.47
CA LEU A 11 12.13 13.35 22.23
C LEU A 11 11.58 11.95 22.49
N LEU A 12 12.13 11.24 23.47
CA LEU A 12 11.70 9.90 23.86
C LEU A 12 10.25 9.90 24.32
N LEU A 13 9.88 10.84 25.20
CA LEU A 13 8.53 10.95 25.75
C LEU A 13 7.49 11.28 24.66
N LYS A 14 7.85 12.14 23.70
CA LYS A 14 7.00 12.43 22.54
C LYS A 14 6.78 11.17 21.70
N ALA A 15 7.85 10.43 21.38
CA ALA A 15 7.74 9.20 20.59
C ALA A 15 6.85 8.15 21.26
N ILE A 16 6.92 8.01 22.60
CA ILE A 16 6.06 7.10 23.37
C ILE A 16 4.62 7.61 23.39
N ASN A 17 4.38 8.90 23.66
CA ASN A 17 3.03 9.49 23.62
C ASN A 17 2.36 9.37 22.25
N ASP A 18 3.17 9.38 21.20
CA ASP A 18 2.74 9.17 19.83
C ASP A 18 2.57 7.67 19.51
N GLY A 19 3.09 6.73 20.30
CA GLY A 19 3.09 5.31 19.93
C GLY A 19 4.00 5.01 18.73
N ASN A 20 5.03 5.85 18.54
CA ASN A 20 6.10 5.73 17.56
C ASN A 20 7.41 5.19 18.18
N ALA A 21 7.35 4.62 19.38
CA ALA A 21 8.51 4.00 20.03
C ALA A 21 8.58 2.50 19.71
N VAL A 22 9.74 2.03 19.24
CA VAL A 22 10.00 0.62 18.89
C VAL A 22 10.92 0.01 19.95
N LEU A 23 10.51 -1.10 20.55
CA LEU A 23 11.30 -1.79 21.56
C LEU A 23 12.23 -2.82 20.91
N LEU A 24 13.49 -2.87 21.36
CA LEU A 24 14.45 -3.91 21.04
C LEU A 24 15.02 -4.49 22.35
N LEU A 25 14.55 -5.69 22.71
CA LEU A 25 14.85 -6.30 24.00
C LEU A 25 15.98 -7.33 23.88
N GLY A 26 16.99 -7.17 24.72
CA GLY A 26 18.04 -8.16 24.94
C GLY A 26 17.88 -8.91 26.27
N ALA A 27 18.83 -9.81 26.55
CA ALA A 27 18.74 -10.74 27.68
C ALA A 27 18.60 -10.02 29.04
N GLY A 28 19.16 -8.81 29.15
CA GLY A 28 19.06 -7.99 30.35
C GLY A 28 17.63 -7.56 30.70
N ALA A 29 16.71 -7.50 29.73
CA ALA A 29 15.30 -7.18 29.98
C ALA A 29 14.58 -8.27 30.80
N SER A 30 14.99 -9.53 30.65
CA SER A 30 14.43 -10.67 31.38
C SER A 30 15.21 -11.03 32.66
N ALA A 31 16.32 -10.33 32.97
CA ALA A 31 17.29 -10.74 33.99
C ALA A 31 16.74 -10.91 35.42
N THR A 32 15.71 -10.14 35.77
CA THR A 32 15.06 -10.18 37.08
C THR A 32 13.83 -11.09 37.12
N SER A 33 13.39 -11.61 35.97
CA SER A 33 12.33 -12.60 35.87
C SER A 33 12.80 -13.96 36.40
N LEU A 34 11.87 -14.84 36.72
CA LEU A 34 12.16 -16.15 37.32
C LEU A 34 11.83 -17.30 36.36
N ASN A 35 12.71 -18.29 36.24
CA ASN A 35 12.45 -19.52 35.50
C ASN A 35 11.50 -20.46 36.25
N ALA A 36 11.16 -21.59 35.62
CA ALA A 36 10.26 -22.59 36.20
C ALA A 36 10.75 -23.20 37.54
N GLN A 37 12.03 -23.01 37.90
CA GLN A 37 12.61 -23.45 39.16
C GLN A 37 12.69 -22.32 40.21
N GLY A 38 12.13 -21.13 39.92
CA GLY A 38 12.17 -19.96 40.81
C GLY A 38 13.52 -19.26 40.86
N GLN A 39 14.43 -19.55 39.94
CA GLN A 39 15.74 -18.92 39.82
C GLN A 39 15.70 -17.78 38.80
N LYS A 40 16.57 -16.77 38.93
CA LYS A 40 16.66 -15.71 37.92
C LYS A 40 16.98 -16.28 36.54
N VAL A 41 16.38 -15.73 35.49
CA VAL A 41 16.67 -16.11 34.10
C VAL A 41 18.16 -15.94 33.81
N LYS A 42 18.77 -16.99 33.25
CA LYS A 42 20.22 -17.01 32.98
C LYS A 42 20.58 -16.04 31.85
N LEU A 43 21.55 -15.18 32.12
CA LEU A 43 22.19 -14.32 31.12
C LEU A 43 23.30 -15.07 30.37
N GLY A 44 23.83 -14.47 29.31
CA GLY A 44 24.78 -15.11 28.39
C GLY A 44 25.97 -15.81 29.06
N LYS A 45 26.64 -15.18 30.04
CA LYS A 45 27.77 -15.79 30.76
C LYS A 45 27.36 -17.00 31.62
N ALA A 46 26.23 -16.89 32.33
CA ALA A 46 25.73 -17.99 33.14
C ALA A 46 25.32 -19.19 32.27
N LEU A 47 24.68 -18.93 31.13
CA LEU A 47 24.34 -19.95 30.14
C LEU A 47 25.59 -20.58 29.52
N ALA A 48 26.62 -19.78 29.20
CA ALA A 48 27.89 -20.25 28.66
C ALA A 48 28.58 -21.21 29.64
N GLY A 49 28.64 -20.88 30.93
CA GLY A 49 29.19 -21.78 31.95
C GLY A 49 28.45 -23.12 32.05
N GLU A 50 27.12 -23.11 31.97
CA GLU A 50 26.32 -24.34 31.99
C GLU A 50 26.55 -25.21 30.74
N LEU A 51 26.64 -24.58 29.57
CA LEU A 51 26.93 -25.27 28.31
C LEU A 51 28.35 -25.87 28.29
N ALA A 52 29.35 -25.13 28.77
CA ALA A 52 30.71 -25.63 28.91
C ALA A 52 30.77 -26.84 29.86
N GLY A 53 30.06 -26.76 30.99
CA GLY A 53 29.90 -27.87 31.93
C GLY A 53 29.24 -29.10 31.30
N MET A 54 28.18 -28.93 30.51
CA MET A 54 27.54 -30.01 29.77
C MET A 54 28.48 -30.69 28.76
N ALA A 55 29.41 -29.94 28.16
CA ALA A 55 30.43 -30.46 27.26
C ALA A 55 31.68 -31.00 27.95
N GLY A 56 31.76 -30.92 29.29
CA GLY A 56 32.94 -31.31 30.07
C GLY A 56 34.17 -30.43 29.82
N LEU A 57 33.95 -29.16 29.44
CA LEU A 57 35.01 -28.19 29.16
C LEU A 57 35.13 -27.18 30.32
N PRO A 58 36.35 -26.73 30.66
CA PRO A 58 36.51 -25.62 31.61
C PRO A 58 35.92 -24.33 31.01
N TYR A 59 35.29 -23.52 31.85
CA TYR A 59 34.79 -22.19 31.49
C TYR A 59 35.65 -21.13 32.17
N ALA A 60 36.15 -20.18 31.39
CA ALA A 60 36.99 -19.06 31.81
C ALA A 60 36.43 -17.73 31.29
N ASP A 61 35.11 -17.52 31.45
CA ASP A 61 34.38 -16.31 31.03
C ASP A 61 34.42 -16.04 29.51
N GLU A 62 34.54 -17.09 28.69
CA GLU A 62 34.41 -16.96 27.23
C GLU A 62 33.01 -16.48 26.82
N ASP A 63 32.94 -15.79 25.67
CA ASP A 63 31.69 -15.29 25.11
C ASP A 63 30.80 -16.47 24.65
N LEU A 64 29.48 -16.34 24.86
CA LEU A 64 28.50 -17.41 24.57
C LEU A 64 28.59 -17.97 23.14
N PRO A 65 28.78 -17.16 22.07
CA PRO A 65 28.97 -17.68 20.71
C PRO A 65 30.14 -18.66 20.57
N ASP A 66 31.27 -18.37 21.22
CA ASP A 66 32.48 -19.21 21.18
C ASP A 66 32.26 -20.52 21.94
N VAL A 67 31.60 -20.44 23.10
CA VAL A 67 31.24 -21.63 23.88
C VAL A 67 30.28 -22.52 23.09
N ILE A 68 29.25 -21.96 22.46
CA ILE A 68 28.30 -22.72 21.64
C ILE A 68 29.03 -23.42 20.48
N GLN A 69 29.99 -22.75 19.83
CA GLN A 69 30.79 -23.35 18.78
C GLN A 69 31.63 -24.53 19.30
N ALA A 70 32.20 -24.43 20.51
CA ALA A 70 32.99 -25.50 21.13
C ALA A 70 32.14 -26.68 21.66
N VAL A 71 30.90 -26.40 22.08
CA VAL A 71 29.96 -27.36 22.69
C VAL A 71 29.22 -28.19 21.64
N ARG A 72 28.85 -27.60 20.49
CA ARG A 72 28.06 -28.27 19.44
C ARG A 72 28.59 -29.63 18.95
N PRO A 73 29.91 -29.86 18.82
CA PRO A 73 30.42 -31.18 18.45
C PRO A 73 30.29 -32.24 19.56
N ARG A 74 30.02 -31.83 20.80
CA ARG A 74 30.03 -32.68 22.01
C ARG A 74 28.66 -32.89 22.63
N VAL A 75 27.72 -31.99 22.37
CA VAL A 75 26.36 -32.01 22.92
C VAL A 75 25.36 -32.08 21.77
N SER A 76 24.44 -33.05 21.85
CA SER A 76 23.42 -33.22 20.81
C SER A 76 22.42 -32.06 20.80
N GLU A 77 21.83 -31.80 19.63
CA GLU A 77 20.78 -30.79 19.47
C GLU A 77 19.59 -31.03 20.42
N LEU A 78 19.21 -32.28 20.64
CA LEU A 78 18.15 -32.65 21.60
C LEU A 78 18.48 -32.20 23.03
N GLN A 79 19.73 -32.37 23.48
CA GLN A 79 20.16 -31.95 24.81
C GLN A 79 20.15 -30.42 24.94
N LEU A 80 20.57 -29.69 23.90
CA LEU A 80 20.47 -28.23 23.87
C LEU A 80 19.01 -27.76 23.94
N HIS A 81 18.12 -28.40 23.18
CA HIS A 81 16.69 -28.08 23.19
C HIS A 81 16.06 -28.33 24.57
N GLN A 82 16.45 -29.41 25.24
CA GLN A 82 16.01 -29.71 26.60
C GLN A 82 16.51 -28.68 27.61
N LEU A 83 17.78 -28.27 27.51
CA LEU A 83 18.33 -27.20 28.35
C LEU A 83 17.54 -25.90 28.15
N PHE A 84 17.39 -25.44 26.90
CA PHE A 84 16.72 -24.18 26.63
C PHE A 84 15.26 -24.20 27.07
N ARG A 85 14.53 -25.30 26.84
CA ARG A 85 13.17 -25.46 27.37
C ARG A 85 13.14 -25.36 28.89
N LYS A 86 14.05 -26.03 29.58
CA LYS A 86 14.11 -26.02 31.05
C LYS A 86 14.36 -24.62 31.61
N GLU A 87 15.25 -23.86 30.98
CA GLU A 87 15.72 -22.57 31.49
C GLU A 87 14.86 -21.39 31.05
N PHE A 88 14.24 -21.46 29.88
CA PHE A 88 13.61 -20.30 29.21
C PHE A 88 12.10 -20.48 28.93
N THR A 89 11.46 -21.52 29.47
CA THR A 89 9.99 -21.66 29.41
C THR A 89 9.35 -21.63 30.79
N ARG A 90 8.06 -21.27 30.83
CA ARG A 90 7.28 -21.00 32.04
C ARG A 90 7.92 -19.92 32.91
N ILE A 91 8.48 -18.90 32.26
CA ILE A 91 9.05 -17.74 32.95
C ILE A 91 7.96 -16.97 33.67
N VAL A 92 8.20 -16.63 34.94
CA VAL A 92 7.42 -15.67 35.72
C VAL A 92 8.03 -14.28 35.49
N PRO A 93 7.37 -13.40 34.70
CA PRO A 93 7.93 -12.10 34.36
C PRO A 93 8.04 -11.20 35.59
N ALA A 94 9.12 -10.42 35.69
CA ALA A 94 9.32 -9.42 36.74
C ALA A 94 8.26 -8.29 36.72
N ALA A 95 8.15 -7.52 37.81
CA ALA A 95 7.10 -6.52 37.96
C ALA A 95 7.28 -5.35 36.96
N GLU A 96 8.50 -4.82 36.88
CA GLU A 96 8.92 -3.83 35.90
C GLU A 96 8.69 -4.32 34.46
N PHE A 97 8.90 -5.61 34.21
CA PHE A 97 8.67 -6.17 32.87
C PHE A 97 7.18 -6.19 32.52
N ARG A 98 6.29 -6.52 33.47
CA ARG A 98 4.83 -6.41 33.25
C ARG A 98 4.36 -4.97 33.08
N GLU A 99 5.00 -4.04 33.78
CA GLU A 99 4.68 -2.61 33.71
C GLU A 99 5.01 -2.01 32.35
N LEU A 100 6.13 -2.40 31.74
CA LEU A 100 6.51 -1.99 30.39
C LEU A 100 5.38 -2.23 29.37
N PHE A 101 4.61 -3.32 29.54
CA PHE A 101 3.50 -3.67 28.65
C PHE A 101 2.18 -2.95 28.96
N GLN A 102 2.13 -2.07 29.97
CA GLN A 102 1.00 -1.15 30.19
C GLN A 102 1.09 0.12 29.33
N TYR A 103 2.16 0.26 28.56
CA TYR A 103 2.34 1.31 27.56
C TYR A 103 2.22 0.70 26.16
N SER A 104 1.75 1.52 25.22
CA SER A 104 1.57 1.12 23.84
C SER A 104 2.82 1.42 23.02
N TRP A 105 3.32 0.40 22.33
CA TRP A 105 4.54 0.42 21.53
C TRP A 105 4.21 0.23 20.06
N ARG A 106 5.07 0.77 19.19
CA ARG A 106 4.94 0.65 17.74
C ARG A 106 5.11 -0.80 17.28
N ARG A 107 6.17 -1.44 17.80
CA ARG A 107 6.56 -2.83 17.56
C ARG A 107 7.59 -3.25 18.61
N LEU A 108 7.71 -4.55 18.85
CA LEU A 108 8.72 -5.13 19.73
C LEU A 108 9.52 -6.19 18.98
N TYR A 109 10.83 -6.01 18.95
CA TYR A 109 11.80 -7.02 18.55
C TYR A 109 12.53 -7.54 19.78
N THR A 110 12.78 -8.84 19.83
CA THR A 110 13.54 -9.44 20.93
C THR A 110 14.57 -10.44 20.41
N TRP A 111 15.75 -10.40 21.01
CA TRP A 111 16.79 -11.42 20.85
C TRP A 111 16.67 -12.53 21.90
N ASN A 112 15.75 -12.37 22.84
CA ASN A 112 15.50 -13.36 23.87
C ASN A 112 14.71 -14.52 23.29
N ILE A 113 15.13 -15.72 23.68
CA ILE A 113 14.44 -16.98 23.33
C ILE A 113 13.44 -17.39 24.41
N ASP A 114 13.34 -16.63 25.51
CA ASP A 114 12.47 -16.93 26.63
C ASP A 114 11.00 -16.54 26.39
N ASP A 115 10.10 -17.16 27.15
CA ASP A 115 8.65 -16.94 27.07
C ASP A 115 8.12 -15.91 28.09
N ALA A 116 9.00 -15.03 28.61
CA ALA A 116 8.60 -14.05 29.63
C ALA A 116 7.55 -13.08 29.10
N ILE A 117 7.64 -12.69 27.82
CA ILE A 117 6.69 -11.79 27.17
C ILE A 117 5.32 -12.45 27.06
N GLU A 118 5.27 -13.69 26.61
CA GLU A 118 4.09 -14.53 26.44
C GLU A 118 3.33 -14.71 27.76
N ASN A 119 4.07 -14.86 28.86
CA ASN A 119 3.50 -15.12 30.18
C ASN A 119 2.93 -13.87 30.90
N ILE A 120 3.09 -12.67 30.32
CA ILE A 120 2.44 -11.45 30.83
C ILE A 120 0.92 -11.53 30.56
N GLN A 121 0.11 -11.41 31.62
CA GLN A 121 -1.34 -11.60 31.54
C GLN A 121 -2.11 -10.37 31.02
N SER A 122 -1.68 -9.16 31.42
CA SER A 122 -2.36 -7.89 31.08
C SER A 122 -1.42 -6.98 30.32
N SER A 123 -1.89 -6.40 29.21
CA SER A 123 -1.14 -5.44 28.40
C SER A 123 -2.08 -4.40 27.80
N ALA A 124 -1.53 -3.21 27.50
CA ALA A 124 -2.24 -2.13 26.82
C ALA A 124 -2.72 -2.55 25.41
N GLN A 125 -1.93 -3.36 24.71
CA GLN A 125 -2.19 -3.82 23.35
C GLN A 125 -2.48 -5.32 23.29
N SER A 126 -3.19 -5.76 22.25
CA SER A 126 -3.28 -7.18 21.86
C SER A 126 -1.95 -7.61 21.25
N ARG A 127 -1.39 -8.76 21.62
CA ARG A 127 -0.09 -9.19 21.09
C ARG A 127 -0.23 -10.18 19.93
N ARG A 128 0.64 -10.04 18.93
CA ARG A 128 0.82 -10.98 17.81
C ARG A 128 2.27 -11.43 17.82
N TYR A 129 2.48 -12.74 17.81
CA TYR A 129 3.81 -13.33 17.96
C TYR A 129 4.29 -13.84 16.61
N TYR A 130 5.54 -13.53 16.28
CA TYR A 130 6.20 -13.98 15.08
C TYR A 130 7.57 -14.53 15.43
N ASN A 131 7.86 -15.71 14.89
CA ASN A 131 9.18 -16.29 14.92
C ASN A 131 10.00 -15.71 13.76
N GLY A 132 10.98 -14.87 14.08
CA GLY A 132 11.81 -14.16 13.10
C GLY A 132 12.64 -15.09 12.19
N LEU A 133 12.69 -16.38 12.50
CA LEU A 133 13.42 -17.39 11.74
C LEU A 133 12.63 -18.00 10.59
N ILE A 134 11.30 -18.08 10.72
CA ILE A 134 10.43 -18.84 9.81
C ILE A 134 9.19 -18.07 9.34
N ASP A 135 8.68 -17.14 10.16
CA ASP A 135 7.45 -16.44 9.85
C ASP A 135 7.70 -15.29 8.89
N ARG A 136 6.80 -15.13 7.93
CA ARG A 136 6.79 -14.00 6.99
C ARG A 136 6.48 -12.70 7.72
N VAL A 137 6.90 -11.58 7.14
CA VAL A 137 6.58 -10.25 7.67
C VAL A 137 5.07 -10.04 7.58
N ALA A 138 4.49 -9.46 8.63
CA ALA A 138 3.09 -9.07 8.66
C ALA A 138 2.96 -7.54 8.57
N VAL A 139 1.94 -7.08 7.85
CA VAL A 139 1.61 -5.65 7.83
C VAL A 139 1.11 -5.18 9.18
N ASP A 140 1.39 -3.92 9.47
CA ASP A 140 0.93 -3.25 10.68
C ASP A 140 -0.60 -3.29 10.81
N GLU A 141 -1.09 -3.85 11.92
CA GLU A 141 -2.51 -3.99 12.26
C GLU A 141 -3.10 -2.77 12.99
N GLY A 142 -2.29 -1.73 13.19
CA GLY A 142 -2.64 -0.52 13.90
C GLY A 142 -2.29 -0.60 15.39
N ILE A 143 -2.36 0.55 16.07
CA ILE A 143 -1.85 0.74 17.43
C ILE A 143 -2.51 -0.17 18.51
N GLU A 144 -3.63 -0.82 18.20
CA GLU A 144 -4.29 -1.81 19.06
C GLU A 144 -3.51 -3.13 19.18
N TYR A 145 -2.62 -3.40 18.23
CA TYR A 145 -1.85 -4.63 18.14
C TYR A 145 -0.36 -4.33 18.30
N LEU A 146 0.29 -5.10 19.18
CA LEU A 146 1.73 -5.13 19.32
C LEU A 146 2.26 -6.39 18.65
N HIS A 147 2.99 -6.21 17.55
CA HIS A 147 3.78 -7.28 16.96
C HIS A 147 5.02 -7.52 17.83
N VAL A 148 5.20 -8.77 18.27
CA VAL A 148 6.31 -9.28 19.06
C VAL A 148 7.08 -10.25 18.19
N ILE A 149 8.32 -9.89 17.84
CA ILE A 149 9.16 -10.64 16.90
C ILE A 149 10.35 -11.23 17.62
N HIS A 150 10.42 -12.55 17.69
CA HIS A 150 11.56 -13.29 18.24
C HIS A 150 12.62 -13.51 17.16
N LEU A 151 13.60 -12.61 17.09
CA LEU A 151 14.61 -12.60 16.03
C LEU A 151 15.57 -13.80 16.11
N HIS A 152 15.80 -14.34 17.31
CA HIS A 152 16.73 -15.45 17.56
C HIS A 152 16.04 -16.82 17.77
N GLY A 153 14.73 -16.91 17.51
CA GLY A 153 13.94 -18.11 17.75
C GLY A 153 13.31 -18.14 19.14
N GLU A 154 12.67 -19.26 19.49
CA GLU A 154 11.87 -19.42 20.71
C GLU A 154 12.23 -20.74 21.39
N ALA A 155 12.48 -20.72 22.71
CA ALA A 155 12.75 -21.93 23.48
C ALA A 155 11.55 -22.88 23.53
N SER A 156 10.33 -22.35 23.36
CA SER A 156 9.09 -23.13 23.26
C SER A 156 9.02 -23.94 21.96
N LYS A 157 9.59 -23.42 20.87
CA LYS A 157 9.61 -24.00 19.51
C LYS A 157 11.04 -24.22 18.97
N PRO A 158 11.87 -25.01 19.67
CA PRO A 158 13.27 -25.19 19.31
C PRO A 158 13.48 -25.84 17.93
N GLU A 159 12.48 -26.55 17.41
CA GLU A 159 12.48 -27.14 16.06
C GLU A 159 12.65 -26.12 14.92
N HIS A 160 12.37 -24.83 15.16
CA HIS A 160 12.61 -23.77 14.18
C HIS A 160 14.06 -23.25 14.17
N GLY A 161 14.87 -23.73 15.12
CA GLY A 161 16.27 -23.37 15.29
C GLY A 161 16.46 -22.08 16.08
N PHE A 162 17.72 -21.63 16.14
CA PHE A 162 18.16 -20.46 16.91
C PHE A 162 19.27 -19.70 16.18
N ILE A 163 19.50 -18.45 16.57
CA ILE A 163 20.70 -17.68 16.20
C ILE A 163 21.51 -17.45 17.47
N PHE A 164 22.73 -17.99 17.50
CA PHE A 164 23.62 -17.89 18.66
C PHE A 164 25.10 -17.69 18.30
N GLY A 165 25.55 -18.29 17.18
CA GLY A 165 26.95 -18.29 16.79
C GLY A 165 27.19 -17.62 15.43
N PRO A 166 28.47 -17.35 15.08
CA PRO A 166 28.84 -16.74 13.81
C PRO A 166 28.33 -17.52 12.59
N SER A 167 28.27 -18.86 12.67
CA SER A 167 27.76 -19.69 11.58
C SER A 167 26.29 -19.45 11.28
N GLU A 168 25.44 -19.23 12.30
CA GLU A 168 24.03 -18.90 12.12
C GLU A 168 23.85 -17.50 11.54
N TYR A 169 24.56 -16.51 12.10
CA TYR A 169 24.53 -15.14 11.58
C TYR A 169 24.92 -15.09 10.10
N ASN A 170 26.05 -15.72 9.74
CA ASN A 170 26.52 -15.78 8.36
C ASN A 170 25.54 -16.52 7.44
N ARG A 171 24.96 -17.64 7.89
CA ARG A 171 23.95 -18.37 7.11
C ARG A 171 22.74 -17.48 6.82
N ARG A 172 22.29 -16.69 7.79
CA ARG A 172 21.13 -15.79 7.65
C ARG A 172 21.40 -14.62 6.70
N LEU A 173 22.58 -14.01 6.79
CA LEU A 173 23.02 -12.95 5.87
C LEU A 173 23.16 -13.48 4.44
N ASN A 174 23.83 -14.63 4.27
CA ASN A 174 24.11 -15.18 2.95
C ASN A 174 22.89 -15.77 2.23
N SER A 175 21.87 -16.19 2.99
CA SER A 175 20.64 -16.75 2.41
C SER A 175 19.55 -15.71 2.16
N ASP A 176 19.78 -14.44 2.52
CA ASP A 176 18.79 -13.35 2.49
C ASP A 176 17.50 -13.66 3.28
N LYS A 177 17.56 -14.58 4.26
CA LYS A 177 16.42 -15.04 5.09
C LYS A 177 16.36 -14.32 6.44
N HIS A 178 16.28 -12.99 6.39
CA HIS A 178 16.25 -12.12 7.57
C HIS A 178 15.30 -10.92 7.39
N ASP A 179 14.15 -11.15 6.77
CA ASP A 179 13.15 -10.12 6.43
C ASP A 179 12.70 -9.30 7.64
N TRP A 180 12.58 -9.93 8.81
CA TRP A 180 12.25 -9.21 10.05
C TRP A 180 13.37 -8.29 10.53
N TYR A 181 14.65 -8.58 10.25
CA TYR A 181 15.73 -7.62 10.49
C TYR A 181 15.68 -6.45 9.50
N ARG A 182 15.34 -6.71 8.23
CA ARG A 182 15.09 -5.64 7.24
C ARG A 182 13.95 -4.74 7.70
N GLN A 183 12.86 -5.33 8.21
CA GLN A 183 11.75 -4.59 8.80
C GLN A 183 12.19 -3.81 10.05
N ALA A 184 13.04 -4.39 10.92
CA ALA A 184 13.58 -3.70 12.09
C ALA A 184 14.45 -2.49 11.70
N ALA A 185 15.24 -2.59 10.64
CA ALA A 185 16.02 -1.46 10.11
C ALA A 185 15.12 -0.39 9.47
N SER A 186 14.05 -0.79 8.78
CA SER A 186 13.03 0.15 8.27
C SER A 186 12.35 0.90 9.40
N ASP A 187 11.93 0.17 10.45
CA ASP A 187 11.33 0.77 11.65
C ASP A 187 12.33 1.65 12.40
N TYR A 188 13.61 1.26 12.44
CA TYR A 188 14.66 2.07 13.05
C TYR A 188 14.75 3.44 12.38
N ALA A 189 14.73 3.46 11.05
CA ALA A 189 14.84 4.69 10.28
C ALA A 189 13.55 5.53 10.26
N ALA A 190 12.39 4.93 10.58
CA ALA A 190 11.08 5.59 10.52
C ALA A 190 10.57 6.07 11.89
N TYR A 191 11.07 5.50 12.98
CA TYR A 191 10.54 5.65 14.34
C TYR A 191 11.67 5.89 15.36
N VAL A 192 11.39 5.75 16.67
CA VAL A 192 12.39 5.90 17.73
C VAL A 192 12.69 4.54 18.38
N PRO A 193 13.87 3.95 18.12
CA PRO A 193 14.29 2.69 18.72
C PRO A 193 14.71 2.86 20.18
N ILE A 194 14.29 1.91 21.02
CA ILE A 194 14.67 1.83 22.42
C ILE A 194 15.21 0.43 22.69
N PHE A 195 16.51 0.34 22.87
CA PHE A 195 17.21 -0.88 23.24
C PHE A 195 17.23 -1.01 24.75
N ILE A 196 16.80 -2.15 25.27
CA ILE A 196 16.77 -2.41 26.71
C ILE A 196 17.48 -3.73 27.00
N GLY A 197 18.46 -3.70 27.90
CA GLY A 197 19.15 -4.91 28.36
C GLY A 197 19.97 -5.61 27.26
N SER A 198 20.53 -4.85 26.33
CA SER A 198 21.40 -5.33 25.25
C SER A 198 22.72 -4.56 25.24
N THR A 199 23.78 -5.18 24.73
CA THR A 199 25.09 -4.54 24.46
C THR A 199 25.25 -4.12 22.99
N LEU A 200 24.21 -4.28 22.17
CA LEU A 200 24.16 -3.96 20.74
C LEU A 200 25.16 -4.73 19.85
N LYS A 201 25.59 -5.93 20.28
CA LYS A 201 26.42 -6.83 19.48
C LYS A 201 25.57 -7.70 18.55
N GLU A 202 24.93 -7.08 17.56
CA GLU A 202 23.94 -7.73 16.69
C GLU A 202 24.31 -7.61 15.20
N PRO A 203 25.06 -8.59 14.63
CA PRO A 203 25.65 -8.48 13.29
C PRO A 203 24.64 -8.25 12.16
N ILE A 204 23.51 -8.95 12.18
CA ILE A 204 22.50 -8.81 11.12
C ILE A 204 21.86 -7.42 11.17
N LEU A 205 21.47 -6.94 12.37
CA LEU A 205 20.92 -5.59 12.50
C LEU A 205 21.95 -4.53 12.08
N SER A 206 23.22 -4.68 12.48
CA SER A 206 24.27 -3.75 12.04
C SER A 206 24.39 -3.70 10.52
N ALA A 207 24.42 -4.87 9.86
CA ALA A 207 24.51 -4.94 8.41
C ALA A 207 23.31 -4.28 7.71
N GLU A 208 22.09 -4.48 8.23
CA GLU A 208 20.89 -3.84 7.67
C GLU A 208 20.84 -2.33 7.90
N LEU A 209 21.28 -1.86 9.07
CA LEU A 209 21.39 -0.43 9.33
C LEU A 209 22.46 0.22 8.45
N ASP A 210 23.60 -0.44 8.26
CA ASP A 210 24.66 0.06 7.37
C ASP A 210 24.18 0.11 5.92
N ARG A 211 23.42 -0.89 5.46
CA ARG A 211 22.80 -0.89 4.12
C ARG A 211 21.76 0.22 3.94
N ALA A 212 20.99 0.49 5.00
CA ALA A 212 20.00 1.56 5.00
C ALA A 212 20.63 2.96 4.99
N ARG A 213 21.91 3.10 5.36
CA ARG A 213 22.58 4.39 5.41
C ARG A 213 22.95 4.92 4.03
N PRO A 214 22.69 6.22 3.78
CA PRO A 214 23.23 6.97 2.65
C PRO A 214 24.73 6.72 2.38
N ASN A 215 25.52 6.90 3.43
CA ASN A 215 26.97 6.84 3.54
C ASN A 215 27.30 6.60 5.03
N THR A 216 28.57 6.29 5.35
CA THR A 216 28.98 5.85 6.71
C THR A 216 28.58 6.81 7.82
N ASP A 217 28.52 8.10 7.52
CA ASP A 217 28.34 9.18 8.50
C ASP A 217 26.88 9.66 8.63
N SER A 218 25.97 9.18 7.78
CA SER A 218 24.57 9.61 7.84
C SER A 218 23.82 8.96 8.99
N SER A 219 23.09 9.78 9.74
CA SER A 219 22.19 9.33 10.81
C SER A 219 20.91 8.72 10.25
N LEU A 220 20.41 7.66 10.89
CA LEU A 220 19.10 7.05 10.64
C LEU A 220 18.05 7.53 11.66
N GLY A 221 18.27 8.66 12.32
CA GLY A 221 17.46 9.13 13.45
C GLY A 221 18.14 8.87 14.80
N THR A 222 17.43 9.19 15.88
CA THR A 222 17.94 9.04 17.26
C THR A 222 17.40 7.76 17.88
N ALA A 223 18.29 6.96 18.48
CA ALA A 223 17.92 5.77 19.24
C ALA A 223 18.38 5.86 20.70
N PHE A 224 17.78 5.07 21.57
CA PHE A 224 18.07 5.06 23.00
C PHE A 224 18.59 3.69 23.42
N LEU A 225 19.68 3.65 24.18
CA LEU A 225 20.21 2.43 24.79
C LEU A 225 20.11 2.55 26.31
N ILE A 226 19.25 1.72 26.90
CA ILE A 226 19.04 1.64 28.35
C ILE A 226 19.71 0.38 28.87
N THR A 227 20.78 0.58 29.65
CA THR A 227 21.58 -0.52 30.21
C THR A 227 22.27 -0.09 31.50
N PRO A 228 22.43 -0.97 32.50
CA PRO A 228 23.21 -0.68 33.69
C PRO A 228 24.73 -0.64 33.43
N ASP A 229 25.18 -1.13 32.27
CA ASP A 229 26.59 -1.28 31.94
C ASP A 229 27.34 0.05 31.90
N GLU A 230 28.59 0.03 32.36
CA GLU A 230 29.51 1.15 32.23
C GLU A 230 30.27 1.06 30.91
N PHE A 231 30.34 2.19 30.20
CA PHE A 231 31.06 2.31 28.93
C PHE A 231 32.24 3.26 29.05
N THR A 232 33.35 2.88 28.42
CA THR A 232 34.51 3.77 28.23
C THR A 232 34.13 5.00 27.41
N ALA A 233 34.91 6.07 27.52
CA ALA A 233 34.71 7.28 26.72
C ALA A 233 34.70 6.99 25.20
N LEU A 234 35.53 6.05 24.75
CA LEU A 234 35.59 5.63 23.34
C LEU A 234 34.29 4.94 22.89
N GLN A 235 33.74 4.04 23.73
CA GLN A 235 32.46 3.37 23.43
C GLN A 235 31.31 4.36 23.40
N LYS A 236 31.25 5.30 24.36
CA LYS A 236 30.24 6.37 24.38
C LYS A 236 30.32 7.23 23.11
N ALA A 237 31.52 7.61 22.68
CA ALA A 237 31.73 8.35 21.43
C ALA A 237 31.27 7.56 20.19
N ALA A 238 31.49 6.24 20.16
CA ALA A 238 31.03 5.38 19.07
C ALA A 238 29.50 5.29 18.99
N TYR A 239 28.79 5.23 20.13
CA TYR A 239 27.33 5.31 20.17
C TYR A 239 26.83 6.68 19.71
N GLN A 240 27.45 7.76 20.20
CA GLN A 240 27.09 9.12 19.80
C GLN A 240 27.27 9.38 18.30
N ALA A 241 28.34 8.84 17.69
CA ALA A 241 28.56 8.90 16.24
C ALA A 241 27.46 8.20 15.43
N ARG A 242 26.73 7.26 16.05
CA ARG A 242 25.57 6.57 15.47
C ARG A 242 24.24 7.20 15.91
N ASN A 243 24.28 8.33 16.60
CA ASN A 243 23.14 9.02 17.19
C ASN A 243 22.34 8.13 18.17
N ILE A 244 23.07 7.33 18.96
CA ILE A 244 22.51 6.47 20.02
C ILE A 244 22.78 7.15 21.36
N VAL A 245 21.71 7.56 22.03
CA VAL A 245 21.73 8.14 23.38
C VAL A 245 21.80 7.00 24.39
N VAL A 246 22.93 6.90 25.10
CA VAL A 246 23.11 5.89 26.15
C VAL A 246 22.61 6.44 27.47
N VAL A 247 21.64 5.76 28.07
CA VAL A 247 21.07 6.07 29.38
C VAL A 247 21.44 4.94 30.34
N GLN A 248 22.24 5.29 31.36
CA GLN A 248 22.67 4.31 32.35
C GLN A 248 21.52 4.03 33.32
N GLY A 249 20.99 2.80 33.29
CA GLY A 249 19.84 2.41 34.09
C GLY A 249 19.36 1.00 33.80
N THR A 250 18.67 0.41 34.78
CA THR A 250 17.99 -0.87 34.64
C THR A 250 16.63 -0.70 33.96
N LEU A 251 15.98 -1.83 33.61
CA LEU A 251 14.58 -1.81 33.18
C LEU A 251 13.68 -1.19 34.26
N ALA A 252 13.93 -1.47 35.54
CA ALA A 252 13.17 -0.90 36.65
C ALA A 252 13.29 0.63 36.70
N ASP A 253 14.52 1.17 36.54
CA ASP A 253 14.74 2.62 36.48
C ASP A 253 13.96 3.27 35.33
N PHE A 254 13.92 2.62 34.15
CA PHE A 254 13.18 3.13 33.01
C PHE A 254 11.67 3.10 33.23
N THR A 255 11.13 2.02 33.79
CA THR A 255 9.68 1.93 34.08
C THR A 255 9.26 2.90 35.17
N ASP A 256 10.11 3.15 36.16
CA ASP A 256 9.86 4.17 37.18
C ASP A 256 9.87 5.58 36.57
N TRP A 257 10.79 5.87 35.64
CA TRP A 257 10.80 7.12 34.88
C TRP A 257 9.53 7.29 34.04
N LEU A 258 9.09 6.23 33.33
CA LEU A 258 7.85 6.24 32.56
C LEU A 258 6.64 6.50 33.46
N ARG A 259 6.56 5.85 34.62
CA ARG A 259 5.46 6.03 35.58
C ARG A 259 5.39 7.47 36.09
N GLY A 260 6.55 8.09 36.30
CA GLY A 260 6.66 9.50 36.68
C GLY A 260 6.21 10.45 35.57
N ALA A 261 6.56 10.15 34.31
CA ALA A 261 6.24 11.01 33.17
C ALA A 261 4.82 10.79 32.60
N ILE A 262 4.30 9.57 32.68
CA ILE A 262 3.01 9.12 32.14
C ILE A 262 2.31 8.29 33.23
N SER A 263 1.45 8.95 34.00
CA SER A 263 0.70 8.29 35.07
C SER A 263 -0.29 7.25 34.52
N GLY A 264 -0.24 6.03 35.07
CA GLY A 264 -1.27 5.00 34.85
C GLY A 264 -1.18 4.22 33.53
N GLY A 265 -0.04 4.29 32.83
CA GLY A 265 0.16 3.61 31.54
C GLY A 265 -0.32 4.42 30.34
N LEU A 266 -0.24 3.84 29.15
CA LEU A 266 -0.64 4.48 27.90
C LEU A 266 -1.33 3.48 26.96
N SER A 267 -2.65 3.55 26.92
CA SER A 267 -3.49 2.69 26.07
C SER A 267 -3.57 3.19 24.62
N PRO A 268 -3.88 2.30 23.67
CA PRO A 268 -4.15 2.66 22.28
C PRO A 268 -5.22 3.76 22.14
N LEU A 269 -6.29 3.69 22.93
CA LEU A 269 -7.34 4.70 22.95
C LEU A 269 -6.82 6.09 23.34
N GLN A 270 -5.96 6.18 24.36
CA GLN A 270 -5.38 7.46 24.78
C GLN A 270 -4.51 8.08 23.68
N ILE A 271 -3.72 7.27 22.97
CA ILE A 271 -2.92 7.73 21.84
C ILE A 271 -3.82 8.18 20.68
N SER A 272 -4.79 7.36 20.30
CA SER A 272 -5.69 7.67 19.19
C SER A 272 -6.56 8.91 19.44
N LYS A 273 -6.98 9.18 20.68
CA LYS A 273 -7.69 10.43 21.05
C LYS A 273 -6.84 11.68 20.76
N LYS A 274 -5.55 11.67 21.15
CA LYS A 274 -4.64 12.79 20.90
C LYS A 274 -4.37 13.02 19.41
N ARG A 275 -4.41 11.95 18.60
CA ARG A 275 -4.09 11.99 17.18
C ARG A 275 -5.28 12.27 16.27
N ASN A 276 -6.49 11.95 16.73
CA ASN A 276 -7.68 11.99 15.90
C ASN A 276 -8.92 12.48 16.67
N THR A 277 -9.41 13.65 16.26
CA THR A 277 -10.64 14.27 16.78
C THR A 277 -11.87 13.39 16.61
N PHE A 278 -11.91 12.54 15.56
CA PHE A 278 -12.98 11.55 15.40
C PHE A 278 -12.99 10.54 16.55
N THR A 279 -11.82 9.99 16.91
CA THR A 279 -11.70 9.01 17.99
C THR A 279 -12.06 9.62 19.35
N GLU A 280 -11.69 10.89 19.57
CA GLU A 280 -12.11 11.62 20.76
C GLU A 280 -13.64 11.76 20.86
N THR A 281 -14.27 12.20 19.77
CA THR A 281 -15.74 12.31 19.69
C THR A 281 -16.41 10.96 19.89
N LEU A 282 -15.90 9.91 19.22
CA LEU A 282 -16.38 8.54 19.34
C LEU A 282 -16.38 8.09 20.80
N ALA A 283 -15.24 8.20 21.47
CA ALA A 283 -15.06 7.73 22.83
C ALA A 283 -15.76 8.59 23.89
N SER A 284 -16.19 9.80 23.54
CA SER A 284 -17.05 10.64 24.41
C SER A 284 -18.52 10.20 24.39
N ARG A 285 -18.97 9.55 23.30
CA ARG A 285 -20.38 9.19 23.08
C ARG A 285 -20.65 7.71 23.30
N ILE A 286 -19.71 6.84 22.93
CA ILE A 286 -19.85 5.38 23.03
C ILE A 286 -18.56 4.74 23.53
N THR A 287 -18.65 3.53 24.07
CA THR A 287 -17.47 2.71 24.38
C THR A 287 -17.04 1.98 23.10
N PRO A 288 -15.89 2.36 22.49
CA PRO A 288 -15.44 1.69 21.27
C PRO A 288 -14.72 0.39 21.60
N THR A 289 -14.94 -0.62 20.76
CA THR A 289 -14.12 -1.84 20.75
C THR A 289 -12.74 -1.54 20.16
N ARG A 290 -11.75 -2.44 20.36
CA ARG A 290 -10.42 -2.33 19.73
C ARG A 290 -10.51 -2.21 18.21
N ALA A 291 -11.33 -3.03 17.58
CA ALA A 291 -11.54 -3.00 16.13
C ALA A 291 -12.06 -1.62 15.67
N GLU A 292 -12.98 -1.02 16.43
CA GLU A 292 -13.51 0.31 16.11
C GLU A 292 -12.50 1.43 16.35
N ILE A 293 -11.60 1.32 17.33
CA ILE A 293 -10.50 2.29 17.49
C ILE A 293 -9.56 2.21 16.29
N SER A 294 -9.23 1.00 15.84
CA SER A 294 -8.42 0.80 14.62
C SER A 294 -9.10 1.42 13.40
N THR A 295 -10.40 1.16 13.20
CA THR A 295 -11.19 1.78 12.12
C THR A 295 -11.24 3.31 12.24
N ALA A 296 -11.44 3.83 13.45
CA ALA A 296 -11.55 5.26 13.72
C ALA A 296 -10.31 6.04 13.29
N ASN A 297 -9.11 5.46 13.39
CA ASN A 297 -7.84 6.10 12.98
C ASN A 297 -7.78 6.47 11.48
N PHE A 298 -8.65 5.87 10.67
CA PHE A 298 -8.77 6.15 9.24
C PHE A 298 -9.91 7.10 8.87
N ILE A 299 -10.66 7.61 9.86
CA ILE A 299 -11.77 8.53 9.69
C ILE A 299 -11.35 9.91 10.21
N ARG A 300 -11.43 10.94 9.38
CA ARG A 300 -11.20 12.33 9.77
C ARG A 300 -12.51 13.10 9.73
N VAL A 301 -12.73 13.98 10.72
CA VAL A 301 -13.83 14.95 10.67
C VAL A 301 -13.29 16.23 10.05
N GLN A 302 -13.96 16.70 9.00
CA GLN A 302 -13.65 17.95 8.32
C GLN A 302 -14.79 18.93 8.61
N THR A 303 -14.45 20.03 9.27
CA THR A 303 -15.37 21.14 9.57
C THR A 303 -14.93 22.39 8.81
N TRP A 304 -15.87 23.33 8.61
CA TRP A 304 -15.53 24.63 8.02
C TRP A 304 -14.51 25.37 8.87
N GLN A 305 -14.69 25.40 10.19
CA GLN A 305 -13.82 26.09 11.14
C GLN A 305 -12.38 25.55 11.09
N ASP A 306 -12.21 24.22 11.08
CA ASP A 306 -10.88 23.60 11.01
C ASP A 306 -10.18 23.88 9.67
N ALA A 307 -10.91 23.77 8.56
CA ALA A 307 -10.35 24.00 7.24
C ALA A 307 -10.00 25.48 7.03
N LYS A 308 -10.85 26.39 7.51
CA LYS A 308 -10.63 27.85 7.48
C LYS A 308 -9.44 28.26 8.35
N SER A 309 -9.35 27.75 9.57
CA SER A 309 -8.22 28.04 10.46
C SER A 309 -6.89 27.62 9.83
N LYS A 310 -6.82 26.42 9.24
CA LYS A 310 -5.63 25.98 8.49
C LYS A 310 -5.37 26.85 7.27
N ALA A 311 -6.40 27.30 6.56
CA ALA A 311 -6.22 28.20 5.42
C ALA A 311 -5.64 29.56 5.85
N GLU A 312 -6.06 30.09 7.00
CA GLU A 312 -5.57 31.35 7.57
C GLU A 312 -4.11 31.28 8.05
N GLU A 313 -3.60 30.09 8.37
CA GLU A 313 -2.17 29.84 8.64
C GLU A 313 -1.28 30.02 7.39
N LEU A 314 -1.87 29.94 6.19
CA LEU A 314 -1.17 30.24 4.94
C LEU A 314 -1.01 31.76 4.79
N GLN A 315 0.10 32.28 5.33
CA GLN A 315 0.44 33.70 5.21
C GLN A 315 1.79 33.91 4.51
N GLY A 316 1.93 35.08 3.87
CA GLY A 316 3.16 35.52 3.21
C GLY A 316 3.72 34.49 2.22
N LEU A 317 5.00 34.13 2.40
CA LEU A 317 5.72 33.19 1.53
C LEU A 317 5.09 31.78 1.54
N LYS A 318 4.52 31.32 2.66
CA LYS A 318 3.88 29.99 2.72
C LYS A 318 2.67 29.93 1.80
N ARG A 319 1.85 30.98 1.79
CA ARG A 319 0.70 31.12 0.90
C ARG A 319 1.12 31.13 -0.56
N GLN A 320 2.11 31.94 -0.91
CA GLN A 320 2.62 32.01 -2.29
C GLN A 320 3.14 30.66 -2.79
N ARG A 321 3.90 29.94 -1.96
CA ARG A 321 4.41 28.60 -2.30
C ARG A 321 3.29 27.59 -2.49
N ALA A 322 2.35 27.53 -1.54
CA ALA A 322 1.22 26.59 -1.60
C ALA A 322 0.30 26.88 -2.80
N ALA A 323 0.02 28.16 -3.07
CA ALA A 323 -0.77 28.57 -4.21
C ALA A 323 -0.13 28.22 -5.55
N ARG A 324 1.18 28.51 -5.67
CA ARG A 324 1.97 28.15 -6.84
C ARG A 324 1.97 26.64 -7.06
N ALA A 325 2.24 25.86 -6.02
CA ALA A 325 2.33 24.41 -6.12
C ALA A 325 0.98 23.79 -6.56
N PHE A 326 -0.14 24.27 -5.98
CA PHE A 326 -1.49 23.89 -6.41
C PHE A 326 -1.76 24.24 -7.89
N LEU A 327 -1.46 25.47 -8.32
CA LEU A 327 -1.68 25.91 -9.71
C LEU A 327 -0.75 25.20 -10.72
N GLU A 328 0.42 24.74 -10.26
CA GLU A 328 1.36 23.93 -11.05
C GLU A 328 1.02 22.42 -11.07
N GLY A 329 -0.03 22.01 -10.35
CA GLY A 329 -0.63 20.68 -10.47
C GLY A 329 -0.55 19.78 -9.24
N GLU A 330 -0.15 20.29 -8.08
CA GLU A 330 -0.23 19.49 -6.84
C GLU A 330 -1.68 19.13 -6.48
N PRO A 331 -1.93 17.95 -5.89
CA PRO A 331 -3.27 17.55 -5.46
C PRO A 331 -3.92 18.55 -4.48
N PRO A 332 -5.24 18.80 -4.57
CA PRO A 332 -5.92 19.71 -3.65
C PRO A 332 -5.98 19.12 -2.23
N SER A 333 -6.02 19.99 -1.23
CA SER A 333 -6.27 19.67 0.17
C SER A 333 -7.46 20.46 0.71
N TRP A 334 -8.04 20.03 1.84
CA TRP A 334 -9.09 20.80 2.53
C TRP A 334 -8.65 22.22 2.90
N GLN A 335 -7.38 22.38 3.28
CA GLN A 335 -6.77 23.69 3.57
C GLN A 335 -6.76 24.60 2.33
N ILE A 336 -6.34 24.06 1.18
CA ILE A 336 -6.33 24.80 -0.09
C ILE A 336 -7.77 25.09 -0.55
N ALA A 337 -8.68 24.11 -0.46
CA ALA A 337 -10.08 24.28 -0.85
C ALA A 337 -10.84 25.33 -0.02
N ALA A 338 -10.45 25.52 1.25
CA ALA A 338 -11.01 26.56 2.13
C ALA A 338 -10.39 27.94 1.93
N SER A 339 -9.27 28.04 1.21
CA SER A 339 -8.61 29.31 0.90
C SER A 339 -9.21 29.99 -0.31
N ASP A 340 -8.77 31.22 -0.57
CA ASP A 340 -9.02 31.95 -1.80
C ASP A 340 -7.99 31.62 -2.89
N ILE A 341 -7.32 30.46 -2.87
CA ILE A 341 -6.38 30.04 -3.92
C ILE A 341 -7.12 29.40 -5.11
N PRO A 342 -8.00 28.39 -4.92
CA PRO A 342 -8.73 27.80 -6.03
C PRO A 342 -9.85 28.71 -6.51
N VAL A 343 -10.09 28.71 -7.82
CA VAL A 343 -11.18 29.48 -8.43
C VAL A 343 -12.49 28.70 -8.30
N TRP A 344 -13.55 29.37 -7.84
CA TRP A 344 -14.90 28.83 -7.92
C TRP A 344 -15.38 28.86 -9.38
N LEU A 345 -15.23 27.74 -10.09
CA LEU A 345 -15.65 27.64 -11.50
C LEU A 345 -17.18 27.69 -11.62
N THR A 346 -17.68 28.10 -12.78
CA THR A 346 -19.13 28.14 -13.08
C THR A 346 -19.80 26.79 -12.81
N ALA A 347 -19.20 25.69 -13.28
CA ALA A 347 -19.68 24.33 -13.03
C ALA A 347 -19.66 23.92 -11.55
N THR A 348 -18.85 24.59 -10.70
CA THR A 348 -18.85 24.36 -9.25
C THR A 348 -20.14 24.84 -8.60
N GLY A 349 -20.76 25.89 -9.15
CA GLY A 349 -22.07 26.37 -8.69
C GLY A 349 -23.18 25.35 -8.96
N GLU A 350 -23.19 24.79 -10.17
CA GLU A 350 -24.14 23.73 -10.57
C GLU A 350 -23.91 22.45 -9.76
N LEU A 351 -22.64 22.06 -9.57
CA LEU A 351 -22.26 20.95 -8.71
C LEU A 351 -22.76 21.14 -7.28
N TYR A 352 -22.57 22.32 -6.70
CA TYR A 352 -23.02 22.62 -5.34
C TYR A 352 -24.54 22.50 -5.20
N ALA A 353 -25.31 23.01 -6.16
CA ALA A 353 -26.76 22.89 -6.14
C ALA A 353 -27.23 21.43 -6.20
N ALA A 354 -26.62 20.62 -7.09
CA ALA A 354 -26.91 19.20 -7.20
C ALA A 354 -26.49 18.41 -5.94
N LEU A 355 -25.32 18.72 -5.40
CA LEU A 355 -24.78 18.13 -4.18
C LEU A 355 -25.70 18.40 -2.99
N SER A 356 -26.08 19.65 -2.76
CA SER A 356 -26.98 20.04 -1.66
C SER A 356 -28.30 19.30 -1.78
N SER A 357 -28.91 19.31 -2.98
CA SER A 357 -30.18 18.62 -3.24
C SER A 357 -30.09 17.11 -2.94
N SER A 358 -28.97 16.47 -3.27
CA SER A 358 -28.75 15.04 -3.03
C SER A 358 -28.57 14.71 -1.55
N ILE A 359 -27.83 15.56 -0.82
CA ILE A 359 -27.67 15.43 0.64
C ILE A 359 -29.03 15.63 1.33
N ASP A 360 -29.79 16.65 0.95
CA ASP A 360 -31.11 16.97 1.52
C ASP A 360 -32.15 15.88 1.23
N ALA A 361 -32.07 15.25 0.05
CA ALA A 361 -32.91 14.11 -0.31
C ALA A 361 -32.52 12.79 0.39
N GLY A 362 -31.37 12.76 1.09
CA GLY A 362 -30.86 11.55 1.75
C GLY A 362 -30.48 10.45 0.74
N ASP A 363 -29.95 10.85 -0.42
CA ASP A 363 -29.47 9.89 -1.41
C ASP A 363 -28.30 9.07 -0.86
N ARG A 364 -28.18 7.83 -1.33
CA ARG A 364 -27.14 6.92 -0.85
C ARG A 364 -25.76 7.34 -1.32
N ILE A 365 -25.63 7.65 -2.61
CA ILE A 365 -24.37 8.02 -3.24
C ILE A 365 -24.57 9.26 -4.12
N PHE A 366 -23.69 10.24 -3.96
CA PHE A 366 -23.51 11.34 -4.91
C PHE A 366 -22.11 11.21 -5.54
N LEU A 367 -22.05 11.02 -6.86
CA LEU A 367 -20.79 10.75 -7.56
C LEU A 367 -20.50 11.80 -8.62
N VAL A 368 -19.33 12.43 -8.54
CA VAL A 368 -18.85 13.37 -9.56
C VAL A 368 -17.92 12.66 -10.54
N TYR A 369 -18.27 12.63 -11.83
CA TYR A 369 -17.43 12.03 -12.87
C TYR A 369 -16.96 13.03 -13.92
N GLY A 370 -15.81 12.78 -14.53
CA GLY A 370 -15.26 13.67 -15.57
C GLY A 370 -13.81 13.37 -15.94
N GLN A 371 -13.27 14.09 -16.93
CA GLN A 371 -11.91 13.87 -17.44
C GLN A 371 -10.81 14.09 -16.38
N SER A 372 -9.65 13.46 -16.53
CA SER A 372 -8.50 13.69 -15.63
C SER A 372 -8.05 15.14 -15.74
N GLY A 373 -7.70 15.77 -14.62
CA GLY A 373 -7.28 17.17 -14.59
C GLY A 373 -8.38 18.22 -14.81
N SER A 374 -9.67 17.86 -14.81
CA SER A 374 -10.78 18.83 -14.97
C SER A 374 -11.07 19.69 -13.73
N GLY A 375 -10.54 19.34 -12.56
CA GLY A 375 -10.78 20.06 -11.29
C GLY A 375 -11.86 19.46 -10.38
N LYS A 376 -12.36 18.25 -10.68
CA LYS A 376 -13.43 17.57 -9.90
C LYS A 376 -13.19 17.55 -8.40
N THR A 377 -12.02 17.08 -7.98
CA THR A 377 -11.68 16.96 -6.56
C THR A 377 -11.69 18.32 -5.89
N THR A 378 -11.10 19.34 -6.52
CA THR A 378 -11.12 20.73 -6.03
C THR A 378 -12.56 21.24 -5.89
N ALA A 379 -13.37 21.12 -6.94
CA ALA A 379 -14.75 21.58 -6.95
C ALA A 379 -15.62 20.87 -5.91
N LEU A 380 -15.42 19.56 -5.72
CA LEU A 380 -16.14 18.75 -4.75
C LEU A 380 -15.78 19.14 -3.31
N LEU A 381 -14.49 19.36 -3.01
CA LEU A 381 -14.04 19.85 -1.71
C LEU A 381 -14.60 21.25 -1.41
N GLN A 382 -14.58 22.17 -2.40
CA GLN A 382 -15.16 23.50 -2.26
C GLN A 382 -16.68 23.44 -2.02
N ALA A 383 -17.41 22.60 -2.77
CA ALA A 383 -18.85 22.43 -2.61
C ALA A 383 -19.21 21.84 -1.24
N LEU A 384 -18.44 20.84 -0.77
CA LEU A 384 -18.59 20.25 0.56
C LEU A 384 -18.34 21.26 1.68
N LEU A 385 -17.26 22.04 1.59
CA LEU A 385 -16.94 23.10 2.57
C LEU A 385 -18.02 24.17 2.63
N ARG A 386 -18.52 24.60 1.47
CA ARG A 386 -19.64 25.53 1.39
C ARG A 386 -20.90 24.94 2.02
N TYR A 387 -21.21 23.68 1.76
CA TYR A 387 -22.37 23.01 2.33
C TYR A 387 -22.31 23.01 3.87
N VAL A 388 -21.18 22.63 4.46
CA VAL A 388 -21.03 22.61 5.94
C VAL A 388 -20.93 24.01 6.55
N GLN A 389 -20.46 25.01 5.79
CA GLN A 389 -20.49 26.41 6.23
C GLN A 389 -21.93 26.94 6.35
N GLU A 390 -22.79 26.58 5.39
CA GLU A 390 -24.19 27.03 5.35
C GLU A 390 -25.10 26.23 6.31
N HIS A 391 -24.69 25.02 6.73
CA HIS A 391 -25.44 24.13 7.62
C HIS A 391 -24.70 23.94 8.95
N ASP A 392 -24.86 24.93 9.83
CA ASP A 392 -24.13 25.12 11.08
C ASP A 392 -24.08 23.84 11.94
N GLY A 393 -22.86 23.42 12.33
CA GLY A 393 -22.61 22.28 13.22
C GLY A 393 -22.42 20.90 12.56
N ARG A 394 -22.56 20.75 11.24
CA ARG A 394 -22.30 19.48 10.54
C ARG A 394 -20.86 19.36 10.04
N GLY A 395 -20.24 18.21 10.25
CA GLY A 395 -18.92 17.86 9.69
C GLY A 395 -19.03 16.84 8.56
N VAL A 396 -18.04 16.81 7.67
CA VAL A 396 -17.85 15.75 6.68
C VAL A 396 -16.90 14.69 7.25
N TYR A 397 -17.29 13.43 7.19
CA TYR A 397 -16.44 12.30 7.56
C TYR A 397 -15.62 11.87 6.34
N GLU A 398 -14.35 12.26 6.29
CA GLU A 398 -13.41 11.82 5.26
C GLU A 398 -12.84 10.44 5.63
N LEU A 399 -13.05 9.46 4.74
CA LEU A 399 -12.40 8.15 4.84
C LEU A 399 -11.09 8.15 4.06
N LYS A 400 -9.98 7.81 4.74
CA LYS A 400 -8.68 7.64 4.08
C LYS A 400 -8.69 6.42 3.16
N GLY A 401 -7.89 6.45 2.08
CA GLY A 401 -7.79 5.33 1.13
C GLY A 401 -7.25 4.01 1.72
N GLU A 402 -6.64 4.07 2.91
CA GLU A 402 -6.08 2.93 3.64
C GLU A 402 -7.11 2.18 4.50
N VAL A 403 -8.38 2.60 4.49
CA VAL A 403 -9.45 1.91 5.21
C VAL A 403 -9.51 0.44 4.78
N ARG A 404 -9.36 -0.46 5.75
CA ARG A 404 -9.43 -1.91 5.53
C ARG A 404 -10.83 -2.35 5.12
N SER A 405 -11.86 -1.88 5.82
CA SER A 405 -13.26 -2.21 5.58
C SER A 405 -14.11 -0.95 5.49
N LEU A 406 -14.67 -0.69 4.30
CA LEU A 406 -15.60 0.41 4.10
C LEU A 406 -16.85 0.21 4.94
N ARG A 407 -17.44 -0.99 4.93
CA ARG A 407 -18.55 -1.38 5.82
C ARG A 407 -18.32 -0.99 7.28
N ALA A 408 -17.20 -1.40 7.87
CA ALA A 408 -16.92 -1.14 9.28
C ALA A 408 -16.84 0.37 9.58
N SER A 409 -16.25 1.15 8.67
CA SER A 409 -16.22 2.61 8.80
C SER A 409 -17.61 3.23 8.72
N LEU A 410 -18.44 2.79 7.77
CA LEU A 410 -19.79 3.30 7.58
C LEU A 410 -20.72 2.92 8.75
N GLU A 411 -20.64 1.69 9.24
CA GLU A 411 -21.36 1.22 10.43
C GLU A 411 -20.96 2.00 11.68
N LEU A 412 -19.66 2.28 11.85
CA LEU A 412 -19.16 3.07 12.98
C LEU A 412 -19.69 4.51 12.97
N ILE A 413 -19.69 5.16 11.80
CA ILE A 413 -20.26 6.51 11.62
C ILE A 413 -21.76 6.49 11.87
N SER A 414 -22.49 5.50 11.32
CA SER A 414 -23.93 5.32 11.54
C SER A 414 -24.27 5.09 13.01
N ARG A 415 -23.44 4.33 13.74
CA ARG A 415 -23.59 4.09 15.19
C ARG A 415 -23.36 5.36 16.02
N LEU A 416 -22.49 6.26 15.56
CA LEU A 416 -22.23 7.56 16.18
C LEU A 416 -23.40 8.55 15.95
N HIS A 417 -24.10 8.41 14.83
CA HIS A 417 -25.21 9.26 14.37
C HIS A 417 -26.51 8.46 14.26
N LYS A 418 -26.99 7.96 15.40
CA LYS A 418 -28.21 7.14 15.44
C LYS A 418 -29.47 7.88 15.01
N ASP A 419 -29.50 9.20 15.18
CA ASP A 419 -30.70 10.02 14.95
C ASP A 419 -30.46 11.10 13.88
N ASP A 420 -29.23 11.23 13.38
CA ASP A 420 -28.81 12.26 12.43
C ASP A 420 -28.32 11.67 11.11
N HIS A 421 -28.43 12.46 10.04
CA HIS A 421 -27.83 12.15 8.74
C HIS A 421 -26.34 12.51 8.73
N ALA A 422 -25.49 11.58 8.31
CA ALA A 422 -24.05 11.80 8.20
C ALA A 422 -23.57 11.90 6.75
N ILE A 423 -22.61 12.79 6.52
CA ILE A 423 -22.01 13.02 5.20
C ILE A 423 -20.63 12.38 5.19
N VAL A 424 -20.41 11.43 4.28
CA VAL A 424 -19.15 10.68 4.19
C VAL A 424 -18.49 10.97 2.85
N TYR A 425 -17.24 11.44 2.87
CA TYR A 425 -16.45 11.68 1.67
C TYR A 425 -15.40 10.61 1.46
N ILE A 426 -15.34 10.08 0.24
CA ILE A 426 -14.31 9.17 -0.25
C ILE A 426 -13.69 9.78 -1.52
N GLY A 427 -12.39 10.02 -1.50
CA GLY A 427 -11.70 10.69 -2.61
C GLY A 427 -11.81 9.99 -3.97
N ASP A 428 -11.73 8.66 -3.99
CA ASP A 428 -11.81 7.86 -5.22
C ASP A 428 -12.66 6.60 -4.97
N ALA A 429 -13.76 6.46 -5.72
CA ALA A 429 -14.63 5.29 -5.66
C ALA A 429 -13.95 4.02 -6.16
N PHE A 430 -12.99 4.16 -7.08
CA PHE A 430 -12.38 3.04 -7.80
C PHE A 430 -11.61 2.09 -6.87
N ILE A 431 -11.02 2.60 -5.78
CA ILE A 431 -10.23 1.80 -4.84
C ILE A 431 -11.08 0.77 -4.06
N TYR A 432 -12.41 0.93 -4.05
CA TYR A 432 -13.33 0.03 -3.35
C TYR A 432 -13.90 -1.08 -4.24
N GLY A 433 -13.74 -0.98 -5.56
CA GLY A 433 -14.12 -2.05 -6.49
C GLY A 433 -15.57 -2.51 -6.31
N ASP A 434 -15.78 -3.83 -6.21
CA ASP A 434 -17.11 -4.43 -6.02
C ASP A 434 -17.70 -4.14 -4.62
N ALA A 435 -16.85 -4.00 -3.60
CA ALA A 435 -17.30 -3.79 -2.22
C ALA A 435 -18.07 -2.46 -2.04
N LEU A 436 -17.88 -1.48 -2.92
CA LEU A 436 -18.59 -0.20 -2.85
C LEU A 436 -20.11 -0.38 -2.91
N SER A 437 -20.60 -1.24 -3.82
CA SER A 437 -22.04 -1.45 -4.02
C SER A 437 -22.65 -2.17 -2.82
N GLU A 438 -22.04 -3.29 -2.41
CA GLU A 438 -22.50 -4.10 -1.28
C GLU A 438 -22.52 -3.30 0.03
N ASP A 439 -21.46 -2.52 0.29
CA ASP A 439 -21.33 -1.76 1.53
C ASP A 439 -22.26 -0.53 1.56
N ALA A 440 -22.48 0.12 0.42
CA ALA A 440 -23.42 1.23 0.33
C ALA A 440 -24.89 0.76 0.48
N LEU A 441 -25.23 -0.42 -0.05
CA LEU A 441 -26.59 -0.99 0.06
C LEU A 441 -26.90 -1.53 1.45
N ALA A 442 -25.89 -2.01 2.19
CA ALA A 442 -26.04 -2.54 3.54
C ALA A 442 -26.59 -1.52 4.55
N LEU A 443 -26.41 -0.21 4.30
CA LEU A 443 -26.92 0.84 5.16
C LEU A 443 -28.38 1.19 4.83
N PRO A 444 -29.19 1.68 5.79
CA PRO A 444 -30.49 2.25 5.46
C PRO A 444 -30.36 3.56 4.65
N ARG A 445 -31.26 3.78 3.69
CA ARG A 445 -31.33 5.05 2.92
C ARG A 445 -31.58 6.22 3.88
N GLY A 446 -31.00 7.39 3.59
CA GLY A 446 -31.15 8.60 4.40
C GLY A 446 -30.33 8.62 5.69
N ARG A 447 -29.58 7.55 6.02
CA ARG A 447 -28.64 7.55 7.15
C ARG A 447 -27.32 8.21 6.80
N ILE A 448 -26.79 7.85 5.63
CA ILE A 448 -25.50 8.32 5.15
C ILE A 448 -25.65 8.68 3.67
N THR A 449 -25.12 9.83 3.29
CA THR A 449 -24.84 10.16 1.88
C THR A 449 -23.35 10.05 1.64
N LEU A 450 -22.99 9.09 0.78
CA LEU A 450 -21.62 8.85 0.37
C LEU A 450 -21.27 9.72 -0.83
N ILE A 451 -20.26 10.57 -0.68
CA ILE A 451 -19.82 11.51 -1.70
C ILE A 451 -18.48 11.06 -2.22
N THR A 452 -18.38 10.89 -3.54
CA THR A 452 -17.17 10.40 -4.16
C THR A 452 -16.96 10.93 -5.58
N SER A 453 -15.83 10.60 -6.18
CA SER A 453 -15.50 10.97 -7.55
C SER A 453 -14.95 9.79 -8.35
N ALA A 454 -15.09 9.85 -9.67
CA ALA A 454 -14.55 8.87 -10.61
C ALA A 454 -14.16 9.52 -11.95
N ARG A 455 -13.43 8.81 -12.81
CA ARG A 455 -13.24 9.24 -14.20
C ARG A 455 -14.44 8.88 -15.05
N SER A 456 -14.68 9.64 -16.14
CA SER A 456 -15.79 9.35 -17.06
C SER A 456 -15.76 7.91 -17.58
N HIS A 457 -14.59 7.39 -17.93
CA HIS A 457 -14.44 6.01 -18.39
C HIS A 457 -14.75 4.99 -17.27
N GLU A 458 -14.28 5.24 -16.05
CA GLU A 458 -14.50 4.35 -14.91
C GLU A 458 -15.94 4.30 -14.48
N TRP A 459 -16.59 5.47 -14.44
CA TRP A 459 -18.01 5.57 -14.22
C TRP A 459 -18.76 4.70 -15.24
N ARG A 460 -18.62 5.02 -16.54
CA ARG A 460 -19.40 4.39 -17.61
C ARG A 460 -19.15 2.88 -17.77
N HIS A 461 -17.92 2.42 -17.56
CA HIS A 461 -17.55 1.02 -17.87
C HIS A 461 -17.45 0.11 -16.65
N HIS A 462 -17.25 0.65 -15.44
CA HIS A 462 -16.95 -0.17 -14.26
C HIS A 462 -17.88 0.08 -13.07
N ILE A 463 -18.21 1.34 -12.77
CA ILE A 463 -18.91 1.73 -11.55
C ILE A 463 -20.43 1.82 -11.79
N GLU A 464 -20.87 2.43 -12.88
CA GLU A 464 -22.29 2.67 -13.20
C GLU A 464 -23.11 1.37 -13.19
N ARG A 465 -22.57 0.30 -13.78
CA ARG A 465 -23.21 -1.03 -13.78
C ARG A 465 -23.46 -1.62 -12.40
N ARG A 466 -22.77 -1.13 -11.35
CA ARG A 466 -22.81 -1.68 -9.98
C ARG A 466 -23.63 -0.83 -9.02
N VAL A 467 -23.62 0.48 -9.22
CA VAL A 467 -24.22 1.45 -8.28
C VAL A 467 -25.15 2.46 -8.94
N GLY A 468 -25.29 2.44 -10.26
CA GLY A 468 -26.05 3.43 -11.05
C GLY A 468 -27.49 3.60 -10.57
N ASP A 469 -28.16 2.50 -10.21
CA ASP A 469 -29.56 2.49 -9.78
C ASP A 469 -29.84 3.29 -8.50
N PHE A 470 -28.81 3.56 -7.70
CA PHE A 470 -28.93 4.26 -6.41
C PHE A 470 -27.85 5.34 -6.20
N THR A 471 -27.25 5.80 -7.30
CA THR A 471 -26.28 6.89 -7.32
C THR A 471 -26.88 8.08 -8.04
N THR A 472 -26.67 9.28 -7.50
CA THR A 472 -26.95 10.55 -8.17
C THR A 472 -25.65 11.02 -8.84
N PRO A 473 -25.48 10.85 -10.16
CA PRO A 473 -24.24 11.20 -10.84
C PRO A 473 -24.25 12.68 -11.29
N PHE A 474 -23.08 13.31 -11.25
CA PHE A 474 -22.86 14.67 -11.76
C PHE A 474 -21.64 14.71 -12.69
N GLU A 475 -21.83 15.21 -13.90
CA GLU A 475 -20.76 15.33 -14.89
C GLU A 475 -19.98 16.65 -14.76
N PHE A 476 -18.68 16.57 -14.50
CA PHE A 476 -17.79 17.71 -14.33
C PHE A 476 -16.59 17.62 -15.30
N GLN A 477 -16.76 18.18 -16.51
CA GLN A 477 -15.75 18.02 -17.57
C GLN A 477 -14.87 19.23 -17.86
N ARG A 478 -15.41 20.45 -17.98
CA ARG A 478 -14.66 21.60 -18.53
C ARG A 478 -15.03 22.92 -17.87
N PHE A 479 -14.04 23.80 -17.76
CA PHE A 479 -14.27 25.20 -17.41
C PHE A 479 -14.73 25.96 -18.66
N VAL A 480 -15.50 27.01 -18.47
CA VAL A 480 -16.11 27.79 -19.57
C VAL A 480 -15.41 29.14 -19.72
N LYS A 481 -15.71 29.86 -20.82
CA LYS A 481 -15.16 31.22 -21.05
C LYS A 481 -15.38 32.19 -19.89
N LYS A 482 -16.47 32.03 -19.12
CA LYS A 482 -16.75 32.85 -17.93
C LYS A 482 -15.73 32.63 -16.81
N ASP A 483 -15.04 31.49 -16.79
CA ASP A 483 -14.04 31.14 -15.79
C ASP A 483 -12.65 31.71 -16.13
N HIS A 484 -12.42 32.19 -17.37
CA HIS A 484 -11.09 32.68 -17.78
C HIS A 484 -10.60 33.86 -16.94
N PRO A 485 -11.39 34.94 -16.70
CA PRO A 485 -10.91 36.09 -15.93
C PRO A 485 -10.39 35.74 -14.52
N PRO A 486 -11.14 35.01 -13.66
CA PRO A 486 -10.65 34.66 -12.33
C PRO A 486 -9.48 33.67 -12.37
N LEU A 487 -9.40 32.78 -13.37
CA LEU A 487 -8.23 31.92 -13.56
C LEU A 487 -6.97 32.71 -13.92
N ILE A 488 -7.08 33.69 -14.84
CA ILE A 488 -5.98 34.57 -15.24
C ILE A 488 -5.50 35.38 -14.03
N GLU A 489 -6.42 35.91 -13.22
CA GLU A 489 -6.09 36.66 -12.01
C GLU A 489 -5.23 35.83 -11.05
N ARG A 490 -5.64 34.59 -10.75
CA ARG A 490 -4.86 33.69 -9.88
C ARG A 490 -3.50 33.32 -10.44
N LEU A 491 -3.41 33.10 -11.76
CA LEU A 491 -2.13 32.83 -12.42
C LEU A 491 -1.17 34.01 -12.32
N LEU A 492 -1.66 35.25 -12.52
CA LEU A 492 -0.85 36.46 -12.42
C LEU A 492 -0.41 36.74 -10.98
N GLU A 493 -1.24 36.39 -10.00
CA GLU A 493 -0.95 36.60 -8.59
C GLU A 493 0.11 35.63 -8.05
N TYR A 494 0.05 34.36 -8.43
CA TYR A 494 0.81 33.29 -7.77
C TYR A 494 1.85 32.58 -8.63
N VAL A 495 1.76 32.64 -9.97
CA VAL A 495 2.67 31.90 -10.85
C VAL A 495 3.67 32.83 -11.54
N PRO A 496 4.99 32.72 -11.24
CA PRO A 496 6.00 33.54 -11.89
C PRO A 496 6.15 33.17 -13.37
N SER A 497 5.53 33.96 -14.25
CA SER A 497 5.63 33.79 -15.71
C SER A 497 5.81 35.15 -16.41
N PRO A 498 7.06 35.59 -16.66
CA PRO A 498 7.31 36.87 -17.33
C PRO A 498 6.71 36.96 -18.74
N SER A 499 6.59 35.84 -19.45
CA SER A 499 5.95 35.78 -20.77
C SER A 499 4.44 36.00 -20.65
N PHE A 500 3.76 35.32 -19.72
CA PHE A 500 2.33 35.49 -19.49
C PHE A 500 1.98 36.90 -18.97
N LEU A 501 2.85 37.47 -18.13
CA LEU A 501 2.70 38.84 -17.63
C LEU A 501 2.79 39.88 -18.76
N LYS A 502 3.60 39.65 -19.79
CA LYS A 502 3.74 40.55 -20.95
C LYS A 502 2.59 40.46 -21.95
N MET A 503 1.79 39.40 -21.92
CA MET A 503 0.63 39.22 -22.81
C MET A 503 -0.48 40.23 -22.49
N SER A 504 -1.18 40.69 -23.51
CA SER A 504 -2.42 41.47 -23.39
C SER A 504 -3.57 40.61 -22.82
N PRO A 505 -4.63 41.21 -22.26
CA PRO A 505 -5.78 40.46 -21.74
C PRO A 505 -6.41 39.49 -22.75
N ASN A 506 -6.48 39.88 -24.03
CA ASN A 506 -7.00 39.02 -25.09
C ASN A 506 -6.08 37.84 -25.38
N GLU A 507 -4.76 38.06 -25.45
CA GLU A 507 -3.77 36.99 -25.65
C GLU A 507 -3.79 35.98 -24.51
N ARG A 508 -3.89 36.42 -23.25
CA ARG A 508 -4.00 35.52 -22.08
C ARG A 508 -5.26 34.66 -22.15
N THR A 509 -6.39 35.26 -22.54
CA THR A 509 -7.67 34.55 -22.71
C THR A 509 -7.57 33.51 -23.83
N GLN A 510 -6.94 33.86 -24.95
CA GLN A 510 -6.73 32.94 -26.07
C GLN A 510 -5.78 31.79 -25.70
N LYS A 511 -4.74 32.08 -24.92
CA LYS A 511 -3.78 31.08 -24.40
C LYS A 511 -4.44 30.07 -23.47
N LEU A 512 -5.38 30.48 -22.62
CA LEU A 512 -6.19 29.53 -21.85
C LEU A 512 -7.13 28.71 -22.74
N ALA A 513 -7.72 29.33 -23.77
CA ALA A 513 -8.64 28.66 -24.68
C ALA A 513 -7.98 27.56 -25.55
N THR A 514 -6.66 27.64 -25.80
CA THR A 514 -5.94 26.65 -26.63
C THR A 514 -5.80 25.26 -26.00
N SER A 515 -6.06 25.13 -24.71
CA SER A 515 -5.86 23.90 -23.91
C SER A 515 -7.02 22.89 -23.94
N GLN A 516 -7.94 23.01 -24.92
CA GLN A 516 -9.21 22.26 -24.97
C GLN A 516 -10.03 22.34 -23.67
N GLU A 517 -9.86 23.41 -22.88
CA GLU A 517 -10.57 23.64 -21.60
C GLU A 517 -10.27 22.57 -20.53
N GLN A 518 -9.12 21.89 -20.62
CA GLN A 518 -8.62 21.01 -19.55
C GLN A 518 -7.81 21.82 -18.55
N LEU A 519 -8.34 22.00 -17.33
CA LEU A 519 -7.84 22.96 -16.35
C LEU A 519 -6.33 22.81 -16.09
N LEU A 520 -5.84 21.59 -15.84
CA LEU A 520 -4.42 21.40 -15.55
C LEU A 520 -3.50 21.75 -16.73
N ILE A 521 -3.87 21.34 -17.96
CA ILE A 521 -3.10 21.66 -19.17
C ILE A 521 -3.14 23.16 -19.42
N ALA A 522 -4.32 23.78 -19.25
CA ALA A 522 -4.53 25.21 -19.38
C ALA A 522 -3.61 26.02 -18.46
N LEU A 523 -3.57 25.66 -17.17
CA LEU A 523 -2.76 26.37 -16.18
C LEU A 523 -1.27 26.29 -16.53
N LYS A 524 -0.77 25.11 -16.92
CA LYS A 524 0.66 24.93 -17.19
C LYS A 524 1.09 25.51 -18.54
N GLU A 525 0.30 25.34 -19.60
CA GLU A 525 0.60 25.91 -20.92
C GLU A 525 0.46 27.44 -20.93
N ALA A 526 -0.44 28.00 -20.12
CA ALA A 526 -0.57 29.45 -19.98
C ALA A 526 0.70 30.08 -19.38
N THR A 527 1.32 29.42 -18.40
CA THR A 527 2.48 29.96 -17.69
C THR A 527 3.82 29.55 -18.29
N SER A 528 3.82 28.69 -19.33
CA SER A 528 5.01 28.27 -20.07
C SER A 528 5.03 28.81 -21.50
N SER A 529 6.23 29.08 -22.03
CA SER A 529 6.42 29.36 -23.46
C SER A 529 6.30 28.10 -24.34
N GLU A 530 6.27 26.93 -23.73
CA GLU A 530 6.33 25.63 -24.41
C GLU A 530 5.09 24.77 -24.14
N LYS A 531 4.86 23.75 -24.98
CA LYS A 531 3.76 22.79 -24.79
C LYS A 531 3.96 21.99 -23.50
N PHE A 532 2.86 21.61 -22.85
CA PHE A 532 2.88 20.88 -21.59
C PHE A 532 3.80 19.66 -21.61
N THR A 533 3.73 18.87 -22.68
CA THR A 533 4.54 17.66 -22.86
C THR A 533 6.04 17.94 -22.90
N LYS A 534 6.47 19.04 -23.53
CA LYS A 534 7.89 19.42 -23.59
C LYS A 534 8.41 19.84 -22.22
N VAL A 535 7.62 20.62 -21.47
CA VAL A 535 7.98 21.01 -20.10
C VAL A 535 8.20 19.78 -19.20
N ILE A 536 7.31 18.78 -19.31
CA ILE A 536 7.43 17.54 -18.54
C ILE A 536 8.67 16.74 -18.95
N THR A 537 8.90 16.60 -20.26
CA THR A 537 10.10 15.93 -20.80
C THR A 537 11.37 16.58 -20.27
N ASP A 538 11.50 17.90 -20.44
CA ASP A 538 12.68 18.64 -19.99
C ASP A 538 12.88 18.49 -18.48
N GLU A 539 11.83 18.59 -17.66
CA GLU A 539 11.94 18.46 -16.20
C GLU A 539 12.47 17.09 -15.77
N TYR A 540 12.05 16.00 -16.42
CA TYR A 540 12.58 14.66 -16.14
C TYR A 540 14.00 14.45 -16.68
N GLU A 541 14.28 14.92 -17.89
CA GLU A 541 15.61 14.76 -18.51
C GLU A 541 16.70 15.50 -17.73
N HIS A 542 16.38 16.69 -17.20
CA HIS A 542 17.27 17.53 -16.39
C HIS A 542 17.37 17.10 -14.92
N LEU A 543 16.72 16.00 -14.50
CA LEU A 543 17.01 15.42 -13.19
C LEU A 543 18.51 15.07 -13.09
N PRO A 544 19.16 15.38 -11.96
CA PRO A 544 20.61 15.49 -11.87
C PRO A 544 21.36 14.17 -12.12
N ASP A 545 20.75 13.04 -11.79
CA ASP A 545 21.38 11.72 -11.81
C ASP A 545 20.36 10.59 -12.00
N ASN A 546 20.87 9.39 -12.30
CA ASN A 546 20.06 8.19 -12.53
C ASN A 546 19.37 7.69 -11.26
N ASP A 547 19.96 7.93 -10.09
CA ASP A 547 19.35 7.56 -8.80
C ASP A 547 18.06 8.36 -8.59
N THR A 548 18.11 9.68 -8.80
CA THR A 548 16.95 10.57 -8.73
C THR A 548 15.86 10.17 -9.72
N LYS A 549 16.24 9.79 -10.95
CA LYS A 549 15.32 9.25 -11.96
C LYS A 549 14.69 7.92 -11.50
N ALA A 550 15.47 7.01 -10.93
CA ALA A 550 14.96 5.73 -10.42
C ALA A 550 13.91 5.93 -9.31
N LEU A 551 14.17 6.83 -8.34
CA LEU A 551 13.18 7.15 -7.30
C LEU A 551 11.91 7.78 -7.90
N PHE A 552 12.05 8.67 -8.88
CA PHE A 552 10.90 9.22 -9.60
C PHE A 552 10.07 8.13 -10.26
N LEU A 553 10.68 7.15 -10.93
CA LEU A 553 9.97 6.06 -11.61
C LEU A 553 9.23 5.14 -10.62
N ILE A 554 9.85 4.82 -9.48
CA ILE A 554 9.22 4.05 -8.39
C ILE A 554 7.94 4.78 -7.91
N VAL A 555 8.05 6.07 -7.58
CA VAL A 555 6.91 6.88 -7.16
C VAL A 555 5.90 7.05 -8.31
N GLY A 556 6.38 7.11 -9.55
CA GLY A 556 5.59 7.25 -10.75
C GLY A 556 4.65 6.09 -10.99
N LEU A 557 5.14 4.85 -10.94
CA LEU A 557 4.32 3.63 -11.04
C LEU A 557 3.20 3.62 -9.99
N ALA A 558 3.51 4.05 -8.77
CA ALA A 558 2.56 4.18 -7.68
C ALA A 558 1.57 5.34 -7.84
N THR A 559 1.97 6.39 -8.56
CA THR A 559 1.10 7.53 -8.89
C THR A 559 0.08 7.17 -9.96
N ILE A 560 0.49 6.43 -11.00
CA ILE A 560 -0.43 6.00 -12.08
C ILE A 560 -1.43 4.96 -11.60
N SER A 561 -1.03 4.08 -10.67
CA SER A 561 -1.95 3.16 -9.99
C SER A 561 -2.88 3.83 -8.98
N ARG A 562 -2.68 5.13 -8.70
CA ARG A 562 -3.44 5.95 -7.73
C ARG A 562 -3.37 5.48 -6.29
N THR A 563 -2.38 4.66 -5.97
CA THR A 563 -2.17 4.17 -4.61
C THR A 563 -1.23 5.10 -3.85
N GLY A 564 -0.34 5.81 -4.58
CA GLY A 564 0.91 6.30 -4.01
C GLY A 564 1.74 5.15 -3.44
N ILE A 565 2.93 5.45 -2.93
CA ILE A 565 3.81 4.46 -2.31
C ILE A 565 4.20 4.91 -0.90
N SER A 566 4.20 3.99 0.06
CA SER A 566 4.71 4.33 1.39
C SER A 566 6.21 4.65 1.31
N ALA A 567 6.69 5.61 2.10
CA ALA A 567 8.10 5.99 2.08
C ALA A 567 9.03 4.80 2.39
N GLY A 568 8.58 3.87 3.25
CA GLY A 568 9.32 2.64 3.56
C GLY A 568 9.49 1.72 2.35
N VAL A 569 8.41 1.45 1.60
CA VAL A 569 8.47 0.59 0.40
C VAL A 569 9.27 1.28 -0.71
N ALA A 570 9.08 2.59 -0.91
CA ALA A 570 9.85 3.36 -1.89
C ALA A 570 11.35 3.33 -1.56
N ARG A 571 11.72 3.49 -0.29
CA ARG A 571 13.12 3.42 0.17
C ARG A 571 13.71 2.02 0.01
N GLU A 572 12.96 0.97 0.36
CA GLU A 572 13.43 -0.42 0.19
C GLU A 572 13.69 -0.74 -1.28
N SER A 573 12.78 -0.38 -2.18
CA SER A 573 12.95 -0.54 -3.63
C SER A 573 14.11 0.29 -4.17
N TYR A 574 14.16 1.58 -3.82
CA TYR A 574 15.21 2.51 -4.26
C TYR A 574 16.61 2.07 -3.81
N ASN A 575 16.75 1.58 -2.58
CA ASN A 575 18.04 1.15 -2.04
C ASN A 575 18.64 -0.06 -2.78
N ARG A 576 17.84 -0.80 -3.55
CA ARG A 576 18.31 -1.89 -4.42
C ARG A 576 18.76 -1.41 -5.80
N LEU A 577 18.32 -0.23 -6.22
CA LEU A 577 18.66 0.38 -7.51
C LEU A 577 19.77 1.43 -7.41
N ARG A 578 19.83 2.17 -6.29
CA ARG A 578 20.74 3.30 -6.13
C ARG A 578 22.20 2.87 -6.26
N THR A 579 23.02 3.74 -6.84
CA THR A 579 24.48 3.55 -6.86
C THR A 579 25.19 4.43 -5.85
N GLU A 580 24.76 5.69 -5.69
CA GLU A 580 25.50 6.69 -4.92
C GLU A 580 24.59 7.50 -3.99
N LEU A 581 23.56 8.13 -4.54
CA LEU A 581 22.71 9.07 -3.83
C LEU A 581 21.80 8.33 -2.85
N SER A 582 21.61 8.90 -1.67
CA SER A 582 20.69 8.33 -0.71
C SER A 582 19.24 8.66 -0.97
N PHE A 583 18.34 7.90 -0.34
CA PHE A 583 16.91 8.15 -0.46
C PHE A 583 16.54 9.59 -0.08
N ASP A 584 17.03 10.09 1.05
CA ASP A 584 16.75 11.47 1.50
C ASP A 584 17.50 12.51 0.65
N GLY A 585 18.61 12.12 0.00
CA GLY A 585 19.27 12.91 -1.03
C GLY A 585 18.41 13.06 -2.28
N ALA A 586 17.94 11.96 -2.85
CA ALA A 586 17.09 11.92 -4.03
C ALA A 586 15.73 12.60 -3.78
N MET A 587 15.12 12.39 -2.61
CA MET A 587 13.89 13.08 -2.21
C MET A 587 14.05 14.61 -2.19
N ARG A 588 15.22 15.14 -1.78
CA ARG A 588 15.51 16.58 -1.85
C ARG A 588 15.64 17.07 -3.29
N GLN A 589 16.20 16.26 -4.20
CA GLN A 589 16.27 16.61 -5.62
C GLN A 589 14.90 16.58 -6.30
N LEU A 590 13.98 15.75 -5.79
CA LEU A 590 12.59 15.67 -6.24
C LEU A 590 11.66 16.65 -5.53
N GLU A 591 12.18 17.60 -4.75
CA GLU A 591 11.37 18.59 -4.05
C GLU A 591 10.52 19.39 -5.06
N GLY A 592 9.21 19.43 -4.80
CA GLY A 592 8.25 20.04 -5.69
C GLY A 592 7.84 19.19 -6.89
N ILE A 593 8.46 18.03 -7.17
CA ILE A 593 8.02 17.05 -8.19
C ILE A 593 7.29 15.88 -7.50
N VAL A 594 7.86 15.39 -6.41
CA VAL A 594 7.28 14.37 -5.55
C VAL A 594 6.86 15.02 -4.23
N SER A 595 5.64 14.72 -3.81
CA SER A 595 5.09 15.18 -2.54
C SER A 595 4.39 14.05 -1.80
N THR A 596 3.98 14.33 -0.57
CA THR A 596 3.22 13.39 0.25
C THR A 596 1.74 13.74 0.15
N ASN A 597 0.90 12.77 -0.20
CA ASN A 597 -0.55 12.97 -0.30
C ASN A 597 -1.22 13.04 1.10
N SER A 598 -2.53 13.20 1.13
CA SER A 598 -3.31 13.29 2.38
C SER A 598 -3.25 12.04 3.28
N THR A 599 -2.83 10.89 2.73
CA THR A 599 -2.66 9.62 3.45
C THR A 599 -1.22 9.39 3.93
N GLY A 600 -0.26 10.25 3.60
CA GLY A 600 1.14 10.06 3.99
C GLY A 600 1.98 9.26 2.98
N ARG A 601 1.42 8.97 1.80
CA ARG A 601 2.11 8.22 0.73
C ARG A 601 2.71 9.17 -0.30
N LEU A 602 3.86 8.78 -0.84
CA LEU A 602 4.58 9.53 -1.88
C LEU A 602 3.82 9.42 -3.20
N VAL A 603 3.64 10.57 -3.84
CA VAL A 603 3.01 10.73 -5.15
C VAL A 603 3.78 11.78 -5.94
N ALA A 604 3.87 11.59 -7.26
CA ALA A 604 4.32 12.65 -8.15
C ALA A 604 3.16 13.63 -8.41
N ARG A 605 3.48 14.86 -8.86
CA ARG A 605 2.51 15.96 -9.09
C ARG A 605 1.16 15.50 -9.66
N HIS A 606 1.17 14.77 -10.77
CA HIS A 606 -0.05 14.34 -11.43
C HIS A 606 0.13 13.08 -12.29
N GLU A 607 -0.91 12.27 -12.44
CA GLU A 607 -0.86 11.05 -13.27
C GLU A 607 -0.49 11.36 -14.74
N LEU A 608 -1.03 12.43 -15.33
CA LEU A 608 -0.73 12.79 -16.72
C LEU A 608 0.76 13.12 -16.94
N TYR A 609 1.40 13.72 -15.94
CA TYR A 609 2.84 13.99 -15.96
C TYR A 609 3.60 12.66 -16.07
N VAL A 610 3.34 11.76 -15.13
CA VAL A 610 4.05 10.49 -15.04
C VAL A 610 3.76 9.60 -16.24
N ARG A 611 2.51 9.57 -16.72
CA ARG A 611 2.11 8.79 -17.89
C ARG A 611 2.91 9.19 -19.12
N HIS A 612 3.08 10.49 -19.37
CA HIS A 612 3.90 10.96 -20.48
C HIS A 612 5.36 10.52 -20.32
N ILE A 613 5.92 10.58 -19.11
CA ILE A 613 7.29 10.12 -18.84
C ILE A 613 7.44 8.62 -19.12
N LEU A 614 6.57 7.77 -18.56
CA LEU A 614 6.67 6.33 -18.74
C LEU A 614 6.43 5.92 -20.19
N GLU A 615 5.45 6.52 -20.88
CA GLU A 615 5.11 6.14 -22.25
C GLU A 615 6.16 6.64 -23.25
N ASN A 616 6.67 7.87 -23.09
CA ASN A 616 7.38 8.58 -24.16
C ASN A 616 8.81 9.04 -23.85
N VAL A 617 9.25 9.06 -22.59
CA VAL A 617 10.52 9.73 -22.21
C VAL A 617 11.51 8.82 -21.51
N ALA A 618 11.12 8.19 -20.40
CA ALA A 618 12.04 7.37 -19.60
C ALA A 618 12.49 6.12 -20.35
N ASP A 619 13.73 5.69 -20.12
CA ASP A 619 14.27 4.44 -20.71
C ASP A 619 13.48 3.22 -20.22
N PHE A 620 13.14 2.31 -21.14
CA PHE A 620 12.30 1.16 -20.80
C PHE A 620 12.91 0.24 -19.74
N PRO A 621 14.21 -0.13 -19.80
CA PRO A 621 14.84 -0.95 -18.76
C PRO A 621 14.75 -0.32 -17.37
N ALA A 622 14.87 1.02 -17.26
CA ALA A 622 14.75 1.71 -15.98
C ALA A 622 13.32 1.64 -15.39
N ILE A 623 12.30 1.62 -16.25
CA ILE A 623 10.90 1.41 -15.82
C ILE A 623 10.72 -0.02 -15.31
N ILE A 624 11.29 -1.01 -16.00
CA ILE A 624 11.24 -2.41 -15.58
C ILE A 624 12.03 -2.64 -14.30
N ASP A 625 13.19 -2.02 -14.12
CA ASP A 625 13.96 -2.05 -12.86
C ASP A 625 13.15 -1.51 -11.69
N ALA A 626 12.50 -0.36 -11.87
CA ALA A 626 11.60 0.22 -10.87
C ALA A 626 10.43 -0.72 -10.54
N ALA A 627 9.82 -1.35 -11.55
CA ALA A 627 8.74 -2.31 -11.38
C ALA A 627 9.18 -3.57 -10.62
N VAL A 628 10.29 -4.20 -11.05
CA VAL A 628 10.86 -5.40 -10.45
C VAL A 628 11.26 -5.14 -9.00
N GLU A 629 12.00 -4.08 -8.73
CA GLU A 629 12.45 -3.82 -7.35
C GLU A 629 11.30 -3.36 -6.44
N THR A 630 10.24 -2.76 -6.98
CA THR A 630 9.01 -2.53 -6.21
C THR A 630 8.31 -3.86 -5.90
N LEU A 631 8.16 -4.76 -6.87
CA LEU A 631 7.56 -6.09 -6.66
C LEU A 631 8.35 -6.93 -5.65
N ARG A 632 9.68 -6.83 -5.68
CA ARG A 632 10.57 -7.56 -4.76
C ARG A 632 10.31 -7.21 -3.30
N THR A 633 9.84 -6.01 -2.99
CA THR A 633 9.47 -5.64 -1.61
C THR A 633 8.30 -6.45 -1.05
N TYR A 634 7.49 -7.08 -1.92
CA TYR A 634 6.35 -7.89 -1.49
C TYR A 634 6.71 -9.35 -1.18
N THR A 635 7.89 -9.84 -1.56
CA THR A 635 8.29 -11.25 -1.35
C THR A 635 8.45 -11.63 0.13
N LYS A 636 8.52 -10.63 1.01
CA LYS A 636 8.56 -10.82 2.48
C LYS A 636 7.22 -11.18 3.10
N TYR A 637 6.10 -10.96 2.40
CA TYR A 637 4.75 -11.23 2.90
C TYR A 637 4.29 -12.65 2.54
N ALA A 638 3.27 -13.12 3.25
CA ALA A 638 2.63 -14.40 2.93
C ALA A 638 1.80 -14.32 1.63
N LEU A 639 1.73 -15.45 0.92
CA LEU A 639 0.91 -15.58 -0.29
C LEU A 639 -0.53 -16.01 0.07
N PRO A 640 -1.57 -15.58 -0.68
CA PRO A 640 -1.52 -14.58 -1.76
C PRO A 640 -1.23 -13.17 -1.25
N ILE A 641 -0.41 -12.40 -1.97
CA ILE A 641 0.09 -11.09 -1.49
C ILE A 641 -1.07 -10.15 -1.15
N VAL A 642 -2.06 -10.04 -2.04
CA VAL A 642 -3.20 -9.13 -1.92
C VAL A 642 -4.03 -9.36 -0.64
N LYS A 643 -3.97 -10.55 -0.05
CA LYS A 643 -4.65 -10.86 1.22
C LYS A 643 -3.84 -10.50 2.47
N ASN A 644 -2.53 -10.29 2.31
CA ASN A 644 -1.58 -10.11 3.41
C ASN A 644 -0.91 -8.73 3.43
N VAL A 645 -1.30 -7.83 2.51
CA VAL A 645 -0.87 -6.42 2.48
C VAL A 645 -2.07 -5.49 2.64
N ASP A 646 -1.82 -4.20 2.87
CA ASP A 646 -2.89 -3.21 2.87
C ASP A 646 -3.50 -3.03 1.46
N ARG A 647 -4.69 -2.45 1.40
CA ARG A 647 -5.47 -2.30 0.16
C ARG A 647 -4.69 -1.56 -0.93
N LEU A 648 -3.96 -0.51 -0.58
CA LEU A 648 -3.24 0.32 -1.55
C LEU A 648 -2.01 -0.43 -2.08
N ASP A 649 -1.26 -1.09 -1.21
CA ASP A 649 -0.13 -1.94 -1.61
C ASP A 649 -0.60 -3.14 -2.47
N GLY A 650 -1.75 -3.73 -2.14
CA GLY A 650 -2.36 -4.81 -2.94
C GLY A 650 -2.81 -4.34 -4.33
N LEU A 651 -3.32 -3.11 -4.44
CA LEU A 651 -3.64 -2.49 -5.73
C LEU A 651 -2.38 -2.18 -6.55
N LEU A 652 -1.31 -1.68 -5.90
CA LEU A 652 -0.03 -1.41 -6.54
C LEU A 652 0.60 -2.70 -7.09
N PHE A 653 0.60 -3.77 -6.29
CA PHE A 653 1.07 -5.09 -6.71
C PHE A 653 0.33 -5.58 -7.97
N LYS A 654 -1.01 -5.53 -7.96
CA LYS A 654 -1.83 -5.90 -9.13
C LYS A 654 -1.56 -5.01 -10.35
N PHE A 655 -1.36 -3.71 -10.14
CA PHE A 655 -1.12 -2.77 -11.22
C PHE A 655 0.20 -3.04 -11.92
N ILE A 656 1.29 -3.25 -11.17
CA ILE A 656 2.61 -3.51 -11.75
C ILE A 656 2.62 -4.84 -12.52
N LEU A 657 1.91 -5.85 -12.01
CA LEU A 657 1.76 -7.13 -12.71
C LEU A 657 0.76 -7.08 -13.88
N ASN A 658 0.03 -5.99 -14.09
CA ASN A 658 -1.01 -5.96 -15.11
C ASN A 658 -0.42 -6.16 -16.52
N HIS A 659 -0.77 -7.28 -17.15
CA HIS A 659 -0.22 -7.66 -18.45
C HIS A 659 -0.56 -6.66 -19.56
N ASN A 660 -1.73 -6.02 -19.52
CA ASN A 660 -2.10 -5.01 -20.52
C ASN A 660 -1.25 -3.75 -20.35
N PHE A 661 -1.05 -3.29 -19.12
CA PHE A 661 -0.22 -2.11 -18.86
C PHE A 661 1.22 -2.34 -19.31
N ILE A 662 1.86 -3.42 -18.86
CA ILE A 662 3.25 -3.74 -19.21
C ILE A 662 3.36 -4.11 -20.70
N GLY A 663 2.42 -4.90 -21.22
CA GLY A 663 2.43 -5.37 -22.60
C GLY A 663 2.16 -4.27 -23.63
N GLU A 664 1.27 -3.31 -23.36
CA GLU A 664 1.09 -2.15 -24.23
C GLU A 664 2.34 -1.27 -24.26
N LEU A 665 2.97 -1.06 -23.10
CA LEU A 665 4.21 -0.29 -22.99
C LEU A 665 5.35 -0.96 -23.76
N ALA A 666 5.51 -2.27 -23.58
CA ALA A 666 6.50 -3.10 -24.27
C ALA A 666 6.28 -3.10 -25.79
N ARG A 667 5.03 -3.30 -26.25
CA ARG A 667 4.67 -3.31 -27.68
C ARG A 667 5.00 -1.99 -28.36
N ARG A 668 4.71 -0.85 -27.71
CA ARG A 668 5.01 0.48 -28.27
C ARG A 668 6.51 0.71 -28.49
N ARG A 669 7.35 0.06 -27.67
CA ARG A 669 8.80 0.24 -27.67
C ARG A 669 9.57 -0.92 -28.32
N ASN A 670 8.85 -1.98 -28.71
CA ASN A 670 9.42 -3.23 -29.21
C ASN A 670 10.37 -3.93 -28.20
N GLU A 671 10.00 -3.87 -26.92
CA GLU A 671 10.81 -4.36 -25.78
C GLU A 671 10.11 -5.52 -25.04
N VAL A 672 9.59 -6.49 -25.80
CA VAL A 672 8.77 -7.59 -25.27
C VAL A 672 9.55 -8.50 -24.32
N GLU A 673 10.81 -8.79 -24.63
CA GLU A 673 11.68 -9.63 -23.80
C GLU A 673 12.05 -8.93 -22.49
N GLU A 674 12.34 -7.63 -22.53
CA GLU A 674 12.69 -6.88 -21.32
C GLU A 674 11.51 -6.78 -20.35
N ALA A 675 10.28 -6.59 -20.86
CA ALA A 675 9.09 -6.61 -20.00
C ALA A 675 8.78 -7.99 -19.39
N LEU A 676 9.19 -9.08 -20.05
CA LEU A 676 9.03 -10.44 -19.54
C LEU A 676 9.76 -10.63 -18.20
N ARG A 677 10.83 -9.86 -17.96
CA ARG A 677 11.61 -9.86 -16.70
C ARG A 677 10.76 -9.53 -15.48
N VAL A 678 9.68 -8.73 -15.63
CA VAL A 678 8.71 -8.45 -14.55
C VAL A 678 8.10 -9.73 -14.00
N PHE A 679 7.90 -10.74 -14.84
CA PHE A 679 7.31 -12.02 -14.44
C PHE A 679 8.37 -13.07 -14.11
N GLN A 680 9.37 -13.26 -14.98
CA GLN A 680 10.40 -14.28 -14.81
C GLN A 680 11.19 -14.14 -13.50
N SER A 681 11.35 -12.92 -13.01
CA SER A 681 12.07 -12.64 -11.76
C SER A 681 11.40 -13.25 -10.51
N PHE A 682 10.12 -13.63 -10.58
CA PHE A 682 9.33 -13.99 -9.39
C PHE A 682 8.59 -15.33 -9.48
N GLU A 683 8.92 -16.19 -10.46
CA GLU A 683 8.27 -17.50 -10.60
C GLU A 683 8.32 -18.36 -9.33
N ILE A 684 9.43 -18.28 -8.57
CA ILE A 684 9.62 -19.02 -7.31
C ILE A 684 8.97 -18.27 -6.15
N ASP A 685 9.22 -16.96 -6.04
CA ASP A 685 8.76 -16.15 -4.91
C ASP A 685 7.22 -16.04 -4.85
N PHE A 686 6.56 -16.00 -6.01
CA PHE A 686 5.10 -15.90 -6.15
C PHE A 686 4.47 -17.20 -6.65
N GLN A 687 5.14 -18.35 -6.47
CA GLN A 687 4.68 -19.63 -7.02
C GLN A 687 3.28 -20.06 -6.55
N LEU A 688 2.83 -19.61 -5.37
CA LEU A 688 1.48 -19.86 -4.83
C LEU A 688 0.54 -18.65 -4.98
N ASP A 689 0.92 -17.63 -5.76
CA ASP A 689 0.05 -16.48 -6.03
C ASP A 689 -0.69 -16.67 -7.37
N GLY A 690 -1.98 -16.97 -7.29
CA GLY A 690 -2.80 -17.18 -8.48
C GLY A 690 -2.92 -15.94 -9.36
N HIS A 691 -2.88 -14.73 -8.80
CA HIS A 691 -3.00 -13.50 -9.60
C HIS A 691 -1.73 -13.26 -10.43
N PHE A 692 -0.56 -13.50 -9.85
CA PHE A 692 0.72 -13.45 -10.56
C PHE A 692 0.71 -14.36 -11.79
N TRP A 693 0.38 -15.64 -11.62
CA TRP A 693 0.35 -16.60 -12.72
C TRP A 693 -0.70 -16.27 -13.78
N LEU A 694 -1.85 -15.72 -13.38
CA LEU A 694 -2.87 -15.24 -14.30
C LEU A 694 -2.31 -14.15 -15.21
N GLN A 695 -1.71 -13.11 -14.62
CA GLN A 695 -1.15 -12.02 -15.41
C GLN A 695 0.03 -12.48 -16.27
N TYR A 696 0.88 -13.37 -15.75
CA TYR A 696 2.00 -13.91 -16.52
C TYR A 696 1.52 -14.71 -17.74
N GLY A 697 0.55 -15.60 -17.56
CA GLY A 697 -0.06 -16.35 -18.67
C GLY A 697 -0.73 -15.43 -19.70
N GLN A 698 -1.42 -14.39 -19.25
CA GLN A 698 -2.04 -13.40 -20.15
C GLN A 698 -1.00 -12.59 -20.94
N TYR A 699 0.13 -12.22 -20.34
CA TYR A 699 1.24 -11.55 -21.02
C TYR A 699 1.84 -12.44 -22.12
N LEU A 700 2.18 -13.68 -21.79
CA LEU A 700 2.71 -14.65 -22.76
C LEU A 700 1.73 -14.86 -23.92
N ALA A 701 0.44 -15.03 -23.63
CA ALA A 701 -0.59 -15.20 -24.64
C ALA A 701 -0.78 -13.96 -25.53
N MET A 702 -0.58 -12.75 -25.00
CA MET A 702 -0.66 -11.48 -25.73
C MET A 702 0.42 -11.36 -26.82
N PHE A 703 1.56 -12.04 -26.65
CA PHE A 703 2.68 -12.05 -27.59
C PHE A 703 2.86 -13.37 -28.34
N GLY A 704 1.87 -14.27 -28.26
CA GLY A 704 1.83 -15.50 -29.06
C GLY A 704 2.56 -16.70 -28.45
N GLU A 705 3.07 -16.59 -27.22
CA GLU A 705 3.72 -17.69 -26.49
C GLU A 705 2.67 -18.59 -25.84
N LEU A 706 1.91 -19.33 -26.65
CA LEU A 706 0.68 -19.98 -26.21
C LEU A 706 0.92 -21.17 -25.27
N GLU A 707 1.88 -22.06 -25.55
CA GLU A 707 2.17 -23.23 -24.71
C GLU A 707 2.75 -22.83 -23.33
N PRO A 708 3.72 -21.90 -23.23
CA PRO A 708 4.10 -21.32 -21.94
C PRO A 708 2.92 -20.66 -21.21
N ALA A 709 2.06 -19.95 -21.93
CA ALA A 709 0.88 -19.31 -21.35
C ALA A 709 -0.11 -20.31 -20.76
N LEU A 710 -0.36 -21.45 -21.42
CA LEU A 710 -1.22 -22.52 -20.89
C LEU A 710 -0.69 -23.02 -19.54
N ARG A 711 0.60 -23.35 -19.47
CA ARG A 711 1.24 -23.81 -18.22
C ARG A 711 1.16 -22.77 -17.11
N ALA A 712 1.32 -21.49 -17.43
CA ALA A 712 1.19 -20.41 -16.46
C ALA A 712 -0.25 -20.32 -15.92
N LEU A 713 -1.27 -20.41 -16.79
CA LEU A 713 -2.68 -20.39 -16.36
C LEU A 713 -3.08 -21.64 -15.56
N GLU A 714 -2.54 -22.81 -15.90
CA GLU A 714 -2.70 -24.03 -15.08
C GLU A 714 -2.13 -23.84 -13.67
N LYS A 715 -0.94 -23.25 -13.54
CA LYS A 715 -0.37 -22.88 -12.23
C LYS A 715 -1.26 -21.87 -11.49
N SER A 716 -1.86 -20.91 -12.20
CA SER A 716 -2.79 -19.95 -11.60
C SER A 716 -4.00 -20.64 -10.95
N ILE A 717 -4.62 -21.59 -11.66
CA ILE A 717 -5.75 -22.37 -11.16
C ILE A 717 -5.30 -23.32 -10.04
N ALA A 718 -4.14 -23.96 -10.16
CA ALA A 718 -3.62 -24.82 -9.09
C ALA A 718 -3.36 -24.04 -7.79
N ALA A 719 -2.86 -22.80 -7.89
CA ALA A 719 -2.64 -21.93 -6.75
C ALA A 719 -3.95 -21.37 -6.17
N TYR A 720 -4.94 -21.06 -7.02
CA TYR A 720 -6.23 -20.55 -6.56
C TYR A 720 -7.40 -21.04 -7.46
N PRO A 721 -7.95 -22.24 -7.19
CA PRO A 721 -8.94 -22.88 -8.07
C PRO A 721 -10.26 -22.12 -8.21
N GLU A 722 -10.62 -21.31 -7.21
CA GLU A 722 -11.86 -20.53 -7.18
C GLU A 722 -11.81 -19.28 -8.09
N ASN A 723 -10.67 -18.98 -8.71
CA ASN A 723 -10.52 -17.80 -9.55
C ASN A 723 -11.19 -17.98 -10.92
N ILE A 724 -12.46 -17.56 -11.02
CA ILE A 724 -13.24 -17.59 -12.26
C ILE A 724 -12.55 -16.89 -13.44
N PHE A 725 -11.74 -15.86 -13.20
CA PHE A 725 -11.03 -15.14 -14.26
C PHE A 725 -9.88 -15.97 -14.83
N ALA A 726 -9.19 -16.76 -14.01
CA ALA A 726 -8.14 -17.66 -14.46
C ALA A 726 -8.72 -18.85 -15.23
N VAL A 727 -9.83 -19.40 -14.75
CA VAL A 727 -10.58 -20.47 -15.42
C VAL A 727 -11.07 -20.00 -16.80
N HIS A 728 -11.68 -18.81 -16.89
CA HIS A 728 -12.09 -18.22 -18.18
C HIS A 728 -10.89 -17.98 -19.10
N ALA A 729 -9.79 -17.40 -18.58
CA ALA A 729 -8.60 -17.12 -19.38
C ALA A 729 -7.96 -18.40 -19.94
N LEU A 730 -7.95 -19.49 -19.17
CA LEU A 730 -7.44 -20.79 -19.63
C LEU A 730 -8.28 -21.33 -20.78
N ALA A 731 -9.62 -21.35 -20.62
CA ALA A 731 -10.52 -21.85 -21.65
C ALA A 731 -10.44 -21.03 -22.96
N ASP A 732 -10.38 -19.70 -22.85
CA ASP A 732 -10.14 -18.84 -24.02
C ASP A 732 -8.80 -19.16 -24.70
N LEU A 733 -7.73 -19.38 -23.92
CA LEU A 733 -6.42 -19.74 -24.47
C LEU A 733 -6.41 -21.13 -25.13
N GLN A 734 -7.08 -22.12 -24.54
CA GLN A 734 -7.23 -23.46 -25.12
C GLN A 734 -7.89 -23.39 -26.50
N LEU A 735 -8.94 -22.57 -26.66
CA LEU A 735 -9.58 -22.35 -27.96
C LEU A 735 -8.65 -21.61 -28.93
N ARG A 736 -7.86 -20.63 -28.46
CA ARG A 736 -6.85 -19.95 -29.30
C ARG A 736 -5.78 -20.93 -29.80
N VAL A 737 -5.28 -21.80 -28.93
CA VAL A 737 -4.33 -22.87 -29.30
C VAL A 737 -4.98 -23.84 -30.29
N ALA A 738 -6.23 -24.23 -30.08
CA ALA A 738 -6.95 -25.07 -31.04
C ALA A 738 -7.05 -24.40 -32.43
N ILE A 739 -7.26 -23.08 -32.50
CA ILE A 739 -7.33 -22.34 -33.77
C ILE A 739 -5.97 -22.27 -34.49
N THR A 740 -4.85 -22.20 -33.77
CA THR A 740 -3.52 -22.12 -34.38
C THR A 740 -2.98 -23.47 -34.84
N ARG A 741 -3.50 -24.58 -34.32
CA ARG A 741 -3.13 -25.94 -34.73
C ARG A 741 -3.62 -26.25 -36.15
N ASP A 742 -2.81 -27.03 -36.88
CA ASP A 742 -3.14 -27.46 -38.25
C ASP A 742 -3.90 -28.79 -38.32
N THR A 743 -3.85 -29.60 -37.24
CA THR A 743 -4.47 -30.93 -37.18
C THR A 743 -5.70 -30.94 -36.28
N PHE A 744 -6.75 -31.64 -36.71
CA PHE A 744 -7.92 -31.97 -35.88
C PHE A 744 -7.74 -33.36 -35.26
N ASP A 745 -6.77 -33.49 -34.37
CA ASP A 745 -6.44 -34.72 -33.65
C ASP A 745 -7.07 -34.76 -32.25
N ALA A 746 -6.83 -35.84 -31.50
CA ALA A 746 -7.36 -36.03 -30.15
C ALA A 746 -7.03 -34.86 -29.21
N THR A 747 -5.84 -34.25 -29.35
CA THR A 747 -5.43 -33.09 -28.57
C THR A 747 -6.26 -31.86 -28.92
N THR A 748 -6.47 -31.57 -30.20
CA THR A 748 -7.34 -30.46 -30.64
C THR A 748 -8.79 -30.65 -30.18
N VAL A 749 -9.29 -31.89 -30.25
CA VAL A 749 -10.63 -32.24 -29.76
C VAL A 749 -10.74 -32.01 -28.25
N ALA A 750 -9.75 -32.45 -27.47
CA ALA A 750 -9.71 -32.25 -26.03
C ALA A 750 -9.67 -30.76 -25.66
N LEU A 751 -8.77 -29.98 -26.28
CA LEU A 751 -8.66 -28.53 -26.04
C LEU A 751 -10.00 -27.81 -26.28
N ILE A 752 -10.70 -28.14 -27.37
CA ILE A 752 -12.02 -27.56 -27.66
C ILE A 752 -13.05 -28.04 -26.65
N GLY A 753 -13.09 -29.34 -26.36
CA GLY A 753 -14.05 -29.94 -25.43
C GLY A 753 -13.95 -29.34 -24.02
N ASP A 754 -12.74 -29.36 -23.44
CA ASP A 754 -12.46 -28.87 -22.09
C ASP A 754 -12.81 -27.38 -21.95
N ALA A 755 -12.46 -26.57 -22.96
CA ALA A 755 -12.74 -25.15 -22.97
C ALA A 755 -14.25 -24.85 -23.08
N VAL A 756 -14.96 -25.60 -23.92
CA VAL A 756 -16.41 -25.43 -24.08
C VAL A 756 -17.13 -25.83 -22.80
N GLU A 757 -16.81 -26.99 -22.22
CA GLU A 757 -17.38 -27.43 -20.94
C GLU A 757 -17.17 -26.39 -19.84
N THR A 758 -15.95 -25.85 -19.75
CA THR A 758 -15.58 -24.83 -18.77
C THR A 758 -16.39 -23.54 -18.95
N LEU A 759 -16.44 -22.99 -20.17
CA LEU A 759 -17.14 -21.72 -20.45
C LEU A 759 -18.65 -21.86 -20.32
N GLU A 760 -19.23 -22.99 -20.70
CA GLU A 760 -20.65 -23.27 -20.50
C GLU A 760 -20.98 -23.43 -19.01
N GLY A 761 -20.10 -24.08 -18.24
CA GLY A 761 -20.21 -24.18 -16.78
C GLY A 761 -20.18 -22.80 -16.11
N LEU A 762 -19.25 -21.93 -16.50
CA LEU A 762 -19.17 -20.55 -16.01
C LEU A 762 -20.45 -19.77 -16.34
N HIS A 763 -20.92 -19.84 -17.59
CA HIS A 763 -22.14 -19.17 -18.01
C HIS A 763 -23.38 -19.65 -17.22
N ALA A 764 -23.49 -20.95 -16.97
CA ALA A 764 -24.60 -21.52 -16.21
C ALA A 764 -24.57 -21.11 -14.73
N ALA A 765 -23.38 -20.99 -14.13
CA ALA A 765 -23.21 -20.66 -12.71
C ALA A 765 -23.48 -19.18 -12.39
N GLN A 766 -23.19 -18.26 -13.31
CA GLN A 766 -23.30 -16.81 -13.06
C GLN A 766 -24.71 -16.23 -13.30
N GLY A 767 -25.65 -17.03 -13.81
CA GLY A 767 -26.99 -16.57 -14.19
C GLY A 767 -26.99 -15.68 -15.44
N ILE A 768 -28.12 -15.60 -16.12
CA ILE A 768 -28.25 -14.93 -17.45
C ILE A 768 -27.98 -13.41 -17.37
N GLU A 769 -27.98 -12.80 -16.18
CA GLU A 769 -27.90 -11.35 -15.98
C GLU A 769 -26.49 -10.83 -15.61
N ALA A 770 -25.57 -11.64 -15.08
CA ALA A 770 -24.36 -11.13 -14.43
C ALA A 770 -23.10 -11.04 -15.32
N ASP A 771 -22.82 -12.04 -16.16
CA ASP A 771 -21.56 -12.12 -16.91
C ASP A 771 -21.75 -12.76 -18.31
N PHE A 772 -21.46 -11.99 -19.35
CA PHE A 772 -21.60 -12.39 -20.75
C PHE A 772 -20.27 -12.82 -21.39
N TYR A 773 -19.14 -12.64 -20.72
CA TYR A 773 -17.83 -12.93 -21.30
C TYR A 773 -17.69 -14.40 -21.72
N PRO A 774 -18.17 -15.40 -20.94
CA PRO A 774 -18.05 -16.80 -21.38
C PRO A 774 -18.79 -17.07 -22.69
N ILE A 775 -20.01 -16.52 -22.87
CA ILE A 775 -20.78 -16.77 -24.10
C ILE A 775 -20.18 -16.04 -25.31
N VAL A 776 -19.60 -14.85 -25.11
CA VAL A 776 -18.94 -14.10 -26.18
C VAL A 776 -17.67 -14.83 -26.61
N THR A 777 -16.88 -15.34 -25.67
CA THR A 777 -15.71 -16.18 -25.95
C THR A 777 -16.10 -17.43 -26.73
N LEU A 778 -17.17 -18.12 -26.33
CA LEU A 778 -17.70 -19.27 -27.06
C LEU A 778 -18.17 -18.90 -28.48
N ALA A 779 -18.93 -17.82 -28.61
CA ALA A 779 -19.44 -17.33 -29.89
C ALA A 779 -18.31 -17.03 -30.88
N ASP A 780 -17.24 -16.40 -30.43
CA ASP A 780 -16.11 -16.05 -31.28
C ASP A 780 -15.16 -17.25 -31.49
N ARG A 781 -14.61 -17.80 -30.42
CA ARG A 781 -13.47 -18.72 -30.47
C ARG A 781 -13.87 -20.17 -30.74
N HIS A 782 -14.94 -20.68 -30.13
CA HIS A 782 -15.37 -22.06 -30.37
C HIS A 782 -15.84 -22.23 -31.83
N VAL A 783 -16.65 -21.30 -32.33
CA VAL A 783 -17.10 -21.32 -33.73
C VAL A 783 -15.90 -21.19 -34.68
N SER A 784 -14.97 -20.26 -34.42
CA SER A 784 -13.74 -20.13 -35.21
C SER A 784 -12.90 -21.42 -35.25
N ALA A 785 -12.75 -22.10 -34.11
CA ALA A 785 -11.98 -23.34 -34.00
C ALA A 785 -12.61 -24.46 -34.84
N LEU A 786 -13.93 -24.65 -34.75
CA LEU A 786 -14.64 -25.66 -35.54
C LEU A 786 -14.53 -25.38 -37.05
N ILE A 787 -14.63 -24.12 -37.47
CA ILE A 787 -14.51 -23.72 -38.88
C ILE A 787 -13.09 -23.97 -39.40
N LYS A 788 -12.06 -23.59 -38.64
CA LYS A 788 -10.64 -23.83 -38.98
C LYS A 788 -10.37 -25.32 -39.25
N HIS A 789 -11.02 -26.21 -38.50
CA HIS A 789 -10.86 -27.66 -38.61
C HIS A 789 -11.89 -28.36 -39.50
N GLY A 790 -12.61 -27.61 -40.34
CA GLY A 790 -13.55 -28.16 -41.32
C GLY A 790 -14.84 -28.75 -40.72
N GLN A 791 -15.13 -28.52 -39.45
CA GLN A 791 -16.29 -29.06 -38.72
C GLN A 791 -17.56 -28.23 -38.95
N GLN A 792 -17.95 -28.01 -40.20
CA GLN A 792 -19.00 -27.05 -40.59
C GLN A 792 -20.38 -27.32 -39.95
N LYS A 793 -20.78 -28.60 -39.84
CA LYS A 793 -22.07 -28.96 -39.21
C LYS A 793 -22.08 -28.60 -37.71
N SER A 794 -20.99 -28.91 -37.01
CA SER A 794 -20.84 -28.60 -35.60
C SER A 794 -20.74 -27.08 -35.38
N ALA A 795 -20.02 -26.37 -36.25
CA ALA A 795 -19.89 -24.92 -36.20
C ALA A 795 -21.25 -24.23 -36.35
N LEU A 796 -22.06 -24.64 -37.33
CA LEU A 796 -23.41 -24.10 -37.54
C LEU A 796 -24.32 -24.37 -36.34
N SER A 797 -24.28 -25.59 -35.78
CA SER A 797 -25.06 -25.95 -34.58
C SER A 797 -24.66 -25.11 -33.36
N ALA A 798 -23.35 -24.94 -33.12
CA ALA A 798 -22.82 -24.10 -32.05
C ALA A 798 -23.23 -22.64 -32.24
N ALA A 799 -23.10 -22.10 -33.45
CA ALA A 799 -23.48 -20.73 -33.77
C ALA A 799 -24.97 -20.46 -33.50
N GLN A 800 -25.85 -21.37 -33.92
CA GLN A 800 -27.30 -21.28 -33.64
C GLN A 800 -27.62 -21.39 -32.15
N ARG A 801 -26.85 -22.18 -31.38
CA ARG A 801 -27.00 -22.25 -29.92
C ARG A 801 -26.62 -20.93 -29.27
N TYR A 802 -25.44 -20.41 -29.57
CA TYR A 802 -24.92 -19.18 -28.97
C TYR A 802 -25.72 -17.94 -29.37
N PHE A 803 -26.23 -17.90 -30.61
CA PHE A 803 -27.12 -16.82 -31.07
C PHE A 803 -28.38 -16.76 -30.22
N ARG A 804 -29.04 -17.90 -29.97
CA ARG A 804 -30.23 -17.96 -29.10
C ARG A 804 -29.94 -17.56 -27.66
N LEU A 805 -28.78 -17.96 -27.12
CA LEU A 805 -28.36 -17.56 -25.77
C LEU A 805 -28.16 -16.05 -25.70
N ILE A 806 -27.47 -15.45 -26.67
CA ILE A 806 -27.28 -14.00 -26.76
C ILE A 806 -28.61 -13.25 -26.93
N GLU A 807 -29.53 -13.74 -27.77
CA GLU A 807 -30.86 -13.12 -27.92
C GLU A 807 -31.71 -13.16 -26.65
N SER A 808 -31.52 -14.18 -25.81
CA SER A 808 -32.22 -14.28 -24.53
C SER A 808 -31.70 -13.30 -23.47
N MET A 809 -30.56 -12.66 -23.72
CA MET A 809 -29.98 -11.66 -22.82
C MET A 809 -30.74 -10.35 -22.94
N ARG A 810 -31.17 -9.79 -21.82
CA ARG A 810 -31.82 -8.46 -21.75
C ARG A 810 -30.83 -7.29 -21.81
N ARG A 811 -29.53 -7.58 -21.99
CA ARG A 811 -28.42 -6.63 -21.85
C ARG A 811 -27.90 -6.19 -23.22
N THR A 812 -27.62 -4.90 -23.36
CA THR A 812 -26.97 -4.31 -24.55
C THR A 812 -25.52 -3.97 -24.26
N ASP A 813 -24.58 -4.60 -24.96
CA ASP A 813 -23.14 -4.35 -24.89
C ASP A 813 -22.55 -4.48 -26.31
N LEU A 814 -21.59 -3.62 -26.65
CA LEU A 814 -20.96 -3.61 -27.98
C LEU A 814 -20.35 -4.97 -28.36
N GLN A 815 -19.77 -5.71 -27.41
CA GLN A 815 -19.20 -7.03 -27.67
C GLN A 815 -20.28 -8.07 -27.94
N ILE A 816 -21.40 -7.98 -27.22
CA ILE A 816 -22.57 -8.85 -27.44
C ILE A 816 -23.19 -8.56 -28.81
N ASP A 817 -23.37 -7.28 -29.16
CA ASP A 817 -23.93 -6.88 -30.45
C ASP A 817 -23.05 -7.35 -31.62
N ARG A 818 -21.72 -7.16 -31.52
CA ARG A 818 -20.76 -7.68 -32.51
C ARG A 818 -20.79 -9.20 -32.61
N ALA A 819 -20.83 -9.90 -31.48
CA ALA A 819 -20.93 -11.36 -31.47
C ALA A 819 -22.24 -11.83 -32.13
N ARG A 820 -23.36 -11.17 -31.83
CA ARG A 820 -24.68 -11.44 -32.41
C ARG A 820 -24.67 -11.25 -33.93
N GLU A 821 -24.18 -10.11 -34.41
CA GLU A 821 -24.10 -9.79 -35.84
C GLU A 821 -23.27 -10.83 -36.60
N ARG A 822 -22.11 -11.20 -36.04
CA ARG A 822 -21.21 -12.18 -36.65
C ARG A 822 -21.79 -13.59 -36.68
N LEU A 823 -22.44 -14.01 -35.60
CA LEU A 823 -23.17 -15.28 -35.57
C LEU A 823 -24.32 -15.28 -36.58
N ALA A 824 -25.12 -14.21 -36.64
CA ALA A 824 -26.21 -14.08 -37.61
C ALA A 824 -25.69 -14.20 -39.05
N HIS A 825 -24.64 -13.45 -39.37
CA HIS A 825 -24.04 -13.46 -40.70
C HIS A 825 -23.56 -14.86 -41.11
N TYR A 826 -22.91 -15.60 -40.20
CA TYR A 826 -22.47 -16.96 -40.47
C TYR A 826 -23.64 -17.93 -40.64
N ILE A 827 -24.68 -17.83 -39.81
CA ILE A 827 -25.87 -18.68 -39.91
C ILE A 827 -26.59 -18.47 -41.25
N THR A 828 -26.64 -17.23 -41.76
CA THR A 828 -27.37 -16.90 -42.99
C THR A 828 -26.55 -17.07 -44.26
N HIS A 829 -25.26 -16.69 -44.26
CA HIS A 829 -24.42 -16.64 -45.45
C HIS A 829 -23.35 -17.74 -45.50
N GLY A 830 -23.12 -18.48 -44.41
CA GLY A 830 -22.10 -19.53 -44.32
C GLY A 830 -20.66 -19.00 -44.31
N THR A 831 -20.46 -17.67 -44.30
CA THR A 831 -19.15 -17.02 -44.32
C THR A 831 -18.80 -16.48 -42.94
N TRP A 832 -17.59 -16.83 -42.47
CA TRP A 832 -17.08 -16.42 -41.17
C TRP A 832 -16.04 -15.32 -41.33
N GLU A 833 -16.40 -14.11 -40.93
CA GLU A 833 -15.45 -13.00 -40.90
C GLU A 833 -14.46 -13.21 -39.74
N LYS A 834 -13.17 -12.91 -39.98
CA LYS A 834 -12.20 -12.83 -38.88
C LYS A 834 -12.52 -11.58 -38.07
N GLY A 835 -12.68 -11.73 -36.75
CA GLY A 835 -12.82 -10.58 -35.86
C GLY A 835 -11.62 -9.63 -36.00
N GLN A 836 -11.89 -8.32 -35.94
CA GLN A 836 -10.86 -7.28 -35.91
C GLN A 836 -10.06 -7.31 -34.61
#